data_AF-A0A4Q9VBZ2-F1
#
_entry.id   AF-A0A4Q9VBZ2-F1
#
_cell.length_a   1.000
_cell.length_b   1.000
_cell.length_c   1.000
_cell.angle_alpha   90.00
_cell.angle_beta   90.00
_cell.angle_gamma   90.00
#
_symmetry.space_group_name_H-M   'P 1'
#
loop_
_entity.id
_entity.type
_entity.pdbx_description
1 polymer ?
#
loop_
_entity_poly.entity_id
_entity_poly.type
_entity_poly.pdbx_seq_one_letter_code
_entity_poly.pdbx_strand_id
1 'polypeptide(L)'
;MEAIMIYMPAVLAIIGLIFMWVKRSWVMKQDAGDGKMKDISSHIYEGALAFLKAEYKLLTFFVIGASIALAAIAYFVPTTHYLIIVAFIFGAFFSALAGNMGMRIATQSNVRTTQAARTSLPKALNISFGGGTVMGLGVAGLAVLGLTGFFILFFNYFMGGEWTNTEQMTIVLETLAGFSLGAESIALFARVGGGIYTKAADVGADLVGKVEAGIPEDDPRNPATIADNVGDNVGDVAGMGADLFGSYVATVLAAMVLGNYIIKDMGGDITSSGFGGIGPILLPMAIAGAGVIISIIGTLLVRIKSNDAKEAEVQKALNIGNWFSIFLVAIASYFLVTWMLPKEAMTMGFFTGGEAGFEFKEIEAIRVFYATLVGIIVGGVISAVTEYYTGLGKKPVLSIVQNSSTGAATNIIAGLSTGMISTFYSILLFAIAIWASYAFAGFYGVALSASAMMATTAMQLAIDAFGPIADNAGGIAEMSELPPEVRERTDILDSVGNTTAATGKGFAIASAALTSLALFAAYVTFTGIDGINIFKAPVLAMLFVGGMVPVVFSALAMSSVGRAAMKMVREVRRQFKDIPGIMEGTAKPQYDKCVEISTQAALKEMLLPGVITIGFPILIAFLPMLFGYENVLIAEMLGGYMAGVTVSGVLWAIFQNNAGGAWDNAKKSFEAGVMINGEMTYKGSDAHKAAVTGDTVGDPFKDTSGPSMNILIKLTCLIGLVIAPILGGHTETDIPNDEETSAVYENSEEAKMVSQEIKVEITSEGEMAEAYVVVTKTKDGETFTETHTFTGTETEIRSQIDALK
;
A
#
# COMPACT_ATOMS: atom_id res chain seq x y z
N MET A 1 6.47 33.70 -2.34
CA MET A 1 7.39 32.54 -2.46
C MET A 1 6.74 31.29 -1.88
N GLU A 2 6.09 31.39 -0.72
CA GLU A 2 5.40 30.27 -0.07
C GLU A 2 4.17 29.74 -0.83
N ALA A 3 3.38 30.58 -1.50
CA ALA A 3 2.26 30.13 -2.35
C ALA A 3 2.69 29.24 -3.54
N ILE A 4 3.96 29.31 -3.97
CA ILE A 4 4.51 28.47 -5.05
C ILE A 4 4.87 27.06 -4.51
N MET A 5 4.96 26.88 -3.20
CA MET A 5 5.44 25.64 -2.59
C MET A 5 4.46 24.47 -2.73
N ILE A 6 3.17 24.74 -2.95
CA ILE A 6 2.19 23.70 -3.29
C ILE A 6 2.60 22.92 -4.56
N TYR A 7 3.33 23.55 -5.48
CA TYR A 7 3.84 22.92 -6.71
C TYR A 7 5.15 22.14 -6.51
N MET A 8 5.85 22.32 -5.38
CA MET A 8 7.16 21.70 -5.14
C MET A 8 7.10 20.17 -5.28
N PRO A 9 6.16 19.43 -4.64
CA PRO A 9 6.13 17.97 -4.76
C PRO A 9 5.95 17.51 -6.21
N ALA A 10 5.08 18.19 -6.97
CA ALA A 10 4.86 17.89 -8.39
C ALA A 10 6.12 18.13 -9.24
N VAL A 11 6.85 19.22 -8.99
CA VAL A 11 8.12 19.50 -9.69
C VAL A 11 9.16 18.42 -9.39
N LEU A 12 9.32 18.02 -8.12
CA LEU A 12 10.25 16.96 -7.73
C LEU A 12 9.88 15.61 -8.35
N ALA A 13 8.57 15.30 -8.40
CA ALA A 13 8.06 14.11 -9.07
C ALA A 13 8.36 14.13 -10.57
N ILE A 14 8.17 15.26 -11.26
CA ILE A 14 8.51 15.43 -12.68
C ILE A 14 10.00 15.22 -12.91
N ILE A 15 10.87 15.79 -12.08
CA ILE A 15 12.33 15.55 -12.16
C ILE A 15 12.64 14.05 -12.01
N GLY A 16 11.99 13.38 -11.06
CA GLY A 16 12.10 11.93 -10.88
C GLY A 16 11.67 11.13 -12.11
N LEU A 17 10.54 11.48 -12.72
CA LEU A 17 10.03 10.83 -13.94
C LEU A 17 10.92 11.11 -15.16
N ILE A 18 11.52 12.30 -15.26
CA ILE A 18 12.53 12.60 -16.29
C ILE A 18 13.76 11.72 -16.10
N PHE A 19 14.28 11.61 -14.87
CA PHE A 19 15.42 10.73 -14.60
C PHE A 19 15.08 9.26 -14.87
N MET A 20 13.88 8.82 -14.50
CA MET A 20 13.36 7.48 -14.84
C MET A 20 13.38 7.25 -16.36
N TRP A 21 12.91 8.22 -17.15
CA TRP A 21 12.93 8.11 -18.62
C TRP A 21 14.35 8.06 -19.19
N VAL A 22 15.29 8.82 -18.62
CA VAL A 22 16.71 8.78 -18.97
C VAL A 22 17.31 7.41 -18.65
N LYS A 23 17.07 6.87 -17.44
CA LYS A 23 17.57 5.56 -17.01
C LYS A 23 16.97 4.44 -17.86
N ARG A 24 15.67 4.50 -18.17
CA ARG A 24 14.99 3.60 -19.12
C ARG A 24 15.68 3.63 -20.48
N SER A 25 15.92 4.82 -21.01
CA SER A 25 16.58 4.99 -22.31
C SER A 25 18.00 4.41 -22.30
N TRP A 26 18.72 4.53 -21.18
CA TRP A 26 20.03 3.90 -21.00
C TRP A 26 19.97 2.38 -20.96
N VAL A 27 19.01 1.78 -20.23
CA VAL A 27 18.80 0.32 -20.20
C VAL A 27 18.46 -0.20 -21.59
N MET A 28 17.55 0.46 -22.31
CA MET A 28 17.12 0.02 -23.64
C MET A 28 18.23 0.04 -24.69
N LYS A 29 19.27 0.88 -24.49
CA LYS A 29 20.47 0.93 -25.35
C LYS A 29 21.47 -0.19 -25.06
N GLN A 30 21.34 -0.91 -23.94
CA GLN A 30 22.19 -2.07 -23.67
C GLN A 30 21.86 -3.20 -24.64
N ASP A 31 22.88 -4.01 -24.94
CA ASP A 31 22.77 -5.14 -25.85
C ASP A 31 21.80 -6.19 -25.29
N ALA A 32 20.82 -6.57 -26.12
CA ALA A 32 19.82 -7.57 -25.78
C ALA A 32 20.24 -8.99 -26.21
N GLY A 33 21.43 -9.17 -26.78
CA GLY A 33 21.89 -10.43 -27.33
C GLY A 33 21.18 -10.80 -28.64
N ASP A 34 21.39 -12.05 -29.08
CA ASP A 34 20.90 -12.60 -30.34
C ASP A 34 20.35 -14.03 -30.19
N GLY A 35 19.76 -14.55 -31.27
CA GLY A 35 19.26 -15.92 -31.35
C GLY A 35 18.22 -16.27 -30.29
N LYS A 36 18.39 -17.44 -29.65
CA LYS A 36 17.44 -18.04 -28.70
C LYS A 36 17.07 -17.09 -27.55
N MET A 37 18.03 -16.33 -27.01
CA MET A 37 17.79 -15.40 -25.90
C MET A 37 16.70 -14.37 -26.24
N LYS A 38 16.78 -13.80 -27.44
CA LYS A 38 15.84 -12.77 -27.88
C LYS A 38 14.45 -13.36 -28.16
N ASP A 39 14.41 -14.57 -28.72
CA ASP A 39 13.17 -15.29 -28.98
C ASP A 39 12.45 -15.64 -27.66
N ILE A 40 13.16 -16.17 -26.67
CA ILE A 40 12.59 -16.48 -25.34
C ILE A 40 12.08 -15.21 -24.65
N SER A 41 12.90 -14.15 -24.63
CA SER A 41 12.50 -12.86 -24.08
C SER A 41 11.24 -12.29 -24.75
N SER A 42 11.09 -12.49 -26.07
CA SER A 42 9.88 -12.06 -26.79
C SER A 42 8.64 -12.83 -26.36
N HIS A 43 8.73 -14.14 -26.14
CA HIS A 43 7.62 -14.95 -25.62
C HIS A 43 7.21 -14.53 -24.21
N ILE A 44 8.18 -14.24 -23.34
CA ILE A 44 7.91 -13.71 -21.99
C ILE A 44 7.19 -12.36 -22.09
N TYR A 45 7.70 -11.44 -22.92
CA TYR A 45 7.10 -10.12 -23.13
C TYR A 45 5.66 -10.18 -23.64
N GLU A 46 5.42 -11.01 -24.66
CA GLU A 46 4.09 -11.19 -25.26
C GLU A 46 3.12 -11.84 -24.28
N GLY A 47 3.56 -12.86 -23.53
CA GLY A 47 2.76 -13.52 -22.50
C GLY A 47 2.34 -12.56 -21.39
N ALA A 48 3.29 -11.76 -20.88
CA ALA A 48 3.02 -10.77 -19.84
C ALA A 48 2.05 -9.67 -20.32
N LEU A 49 2.21 -9.18 -21.55
CA LEU A 49 1.26 -8.23 -22.14
C LEU A 49 -0.12 -8.84 -22.36
N ALA A 50 -0.20 -10.09 -22.79
CA ALA A 50 -1.48 -10.77 -23.00
C ALA A 50 -2.24 -10.92 -21.69
N PHE A 51 -1.56 -11.33 -20.61
CA PHE A 51 -2.14 -11.41 -19.27
C PHE A 51 -2.64 -10.06 -18.78
N LEU A 52 -1.79 -9.01 -18.76
CA LEU A 52 -2.21 -7.68 -18.30
C LEU A 52 -3.38 -7.12 -19.11
N LYS A 53 -3.41 -7.36 -20.43
CA LYS A 53 -4.54 -6.93 -21.26
C LYS A 53 -5.84 -7.65 -20.87
N ALA A 54 -5.77 -8.94 -20.56
CA ALA A 54 -6.92 -9.72 -20.12
C ALA A 54 -7.40 -9.30 -18.73
N GLU A 55 -6.46 -9.09 -17.81
CA GLU A 55 -6.72 -8.59 -16.46
C GLU A 55 -7.37 -7.21 -16.49
N TYR A 56 -6.75 -6.22 -17.16
CA TYR A 56 -7.28 -4.85 -17.20
C TYR A 56 -8.63 -4.76 -17.91
N LYS A 57 -8.89 -5.64 -18.88
CA LYS A 57 -10.23 -5.75 -19.48
C LYS A 57 -11.28 -6.16 -18.46
N LEU A 58 -10.97 -7.14 -17.59
CA LEU A 58 -11.88 -7.54 -16.52
C LEU A 58 -12.04 -6.41 -15.50
N LEU A 59 -10.94 -5.77 -15.09
CA LEU A 59 -10.95 -4.67 -14.13
C LEU A 59 -11.71 -3.44 -14.64
N THR A 60 -11.79 -3.24 -15.95
CA THR A 60 -12.62 -2.16 -16.53
C THR A 60 -14.09 -2.31 -16.11
N PHE A 61 -14.64 -3.52 -16.10
CA PHE A 61 -16.02 -3.75 -15.66
C PHE A 61 -16.18 -3.50 -14.16
N PHE A 62 -15.18 -3.88 -13.37
CA PHE A 62 -15.15 -3.58 -11.94
C PHE A 62 -15.12 -2.06 -11.69
N VAL A 63 -14.24 -1.32 -12.37
CA VAL A 63 -14.12 0.15 -12.25
C VAL A 63 -15.45 0.83 -12.61
N ILE A 64 -16.14 0.37 -13.66
CA ILE A 64 -17.47 0.88 -14.02
C ILE A 64 -18.48 0.60 -12.89
N GLY A 65 -18.53 -0.63 -12.38
CA GLY A 65 -19.43 -1.00 -11.28
C GLY A 65 -19.18 -0.21 -9.99
N ALA A 66 -17.92 -0.07 -9.59
CA ALA A 66 -17.51 0.72 -8.44
C ALA A 66 -17.81 2.21 -8.64
N SER A 67 -17.64 2.75 -9.86
CA SER A 67 -17.99 4.13 -10.19
C SER A 67 -19.49 4.39 -10.05
N ILE A 68 -20.34 3.43 -10.44
CA ILE A 68 -21.79 3.51 -10.24
C ILE A 68 -22.14 3.49 -8.74
N ALA A 69 -21.47 2.63 -7.96
CA ALA A 69 -21.66 2.60 -6.51
C ALA A 69 -21.25 3.92 -5.84
N LEU A 70 -20.11 4.50 -6.25
CA LEU A 70 -19.66 5.81 -5.79
C LEU A 70 -20.62 6.93 -6.21
N ALA A 71 -21.20 6.86 -7.42
CA ALA A 71 -22.22 7.81 -7.85
C ALA A 71 -23.48 7.74 -7.00
N ALA A 72 -23.90 6.53 -6.59
CA ALA A 72 -25.00 6.38 -5.65
C ALA A 72 -24.67 7.01 -4.29
N ILE A 73 -23.46 6.82 -3.78
CA ILE A 73 -23.01 7.46 -2.53
C ILE A 73 -23.03 8.99 -2.67
N ALA A 74 -22.43 9.53 -3.72
CA ALA A 74 -22.39 10.98 -4.00
C ALA A 74 -23.79 11.59 -4.19
N TYR A 75 -24.79 10.78 -4.59
CA TYR A 75 -26.18 11.22 -4.68
C TYR A 75 -26.85 11.35 -3.30
N PHE A 76 -26.57 10.43 -2.38
CA PHE A 76 -27.20 10.41 -1.05
C PHE A 76 -26.45 11.21 0.01
N VAL A 77 -25.17 11.51 -0.20
CA VAL A 77 -24.32 12.22 0.75
C VAL A 77 -23.97 13.62 0.22
N PRO A 78 -24.55 14.69 0.79
CA PRO A 78 -24.32 16.06 0.33
C PRO A 78 -22.84 16.49 0.36
N THR A 79 -22.05 15.96 1.29
CA THR A 79 -20.61 16.29 1.42
C THR A 79 -19.74 15.58 0.38
N THR A 80 -20.21 14.49 -0.23
CA THR A 80 -19.44 13.71 -1.21
C THR A 80 -19.70 14.21 -2.62
N HIS A 81 -18.76 15.01 -3.15
CA HIS A 81 -18.88 15.54 -4.51
C HIS A 81 -18.63 14.46 -5.59
N TYR A 82 -19.36 14.52 -6.73
CA TYR A 82 -19.22 13.59 -7.86
C TYR A 82 -17.81 13.49 -8.46
N LEU A 83 -16.94 14.47 -8.20
CA LEU A 83 -15.54 14.44 -8.61
C LEU A 83 -14.75 13.28 -7.97
N ILE A 84 -15.26 12.68 -6.89
CA ILE A 84 -14.70 11.47 -6.29
C ILE A 84 -14.63 10.32 -7.30
N ILE A 85 -15.58 10.23 -8.23
CA ILE A 85 -15.63 9.22 -9.29
C ILE A 85 -14.50 9.46 -10.29
N VAL A 86 -14.27 10.73 -10.66
CA VAL A 86 -13.18 11.11 -11.56
C VAL A 86 -11.84 10.78 -10.90
N ALA A 87 -11.66 11.18 -9.64
CA ALA A 87 -10.49 10.83 -8.85
C ALA A 87 -10.27 9.31 -8.82
N PHE A 88 -11.32 8.52 -8.54
CA PHE A 88 -11.28 7.06 -8.53
C PHE A 88 -10.82 6.44 -9.85
N ILE A 89 -11.39 6.88 -10.98
CA ILE A 89 -11.01 6.36 -12.30
C ILE A 89 -9.54 6.67 -12.60
N PHE A 90 -9.08 7.88 -12.28
CA PHE A 90 -7.67 8.24 -12.48
C PHE A 90 -6.74 7.51 -11.51
N GLY A 91 -7.15 7.29 -10.26
CA GLY A 91 -6.40 6.46 -9.30
C GLY A 91 -6.20 5.05 -9.83
N ALA A 92 -7.27 4.43 -10.33
CA ALA A 92 -7.24 3.12 -10.96
C ALA A 92 -6.33 3.11 -12.21
N PHE A 93 -6.43 4.13 -13.06
CA PHE A 93 -5.59 4.26 -14.25
C PHE A 93 -4.11 4.40 -13.90
N PHE A 94 -3.76 5.26 -12.94
CA PHE A 94 -2.37 5.47 -12.54
C PHE A 94 -1.76 4.22 -11.87
N SER A 95 -2.54 3.49 -11.08
CA SER A 95 -2.12 2.20 -10.50
C SER A 95 -1.85 1.15 -11.58
N ALA A 96 -2.76 1.00 -12.55
CA ALA A 96 -2.55 0.13 -13.71
C ALA A 96 -1.34 0.58 -14.57
N LEU A 97 -1.16 1.89 -14.75
CA LEU A 97 -0.02 2.44 -15.48
C LEU A 97 1.30 2.12 -14.77
N ALA A 98 1.36 2.28 -13.45
CA ALA A 98 2.54 2.00 -12.64
C ALA A 98 2.97 0.52 -12.76
N GLY A 99 2.03 -0.41 -12.60
CA GLY A 99 2.28 -1.85 -12.77
C GLY A 99 2.73 -2.21 -14.21
N ASN A 100 2.03 -1.69 -15.22
CA ASN A 100 2.37 -1.91 -16.63
C ASN A 100 3.73 -1.33 -17.02
N MET A 101 4.10 -0.16 -16.48
CA MET A 101 5.44 0.42 -16.69
C MET A 101 6.53 -0.46 -16.09
N GLY A 102 6.35 -0.94 -14.87
CA GLY A 102 7.26 -1.88 -14.21
C GLY A 102 7.44 -3.16 -15.02
N MET A 103 6.33 -3.81 -15.38
CA MET A 103 6.35 -5.04 -16.18
C MET A 103 7.12 -4.86 -17.49
N ARG A 104 6.84 -3.79 -18.23
CA ARG A 104 7.50 -3.53 -19.53
C ARG A 104 9.00 -3.32 -19.40
N ILE A 105 9.47 -2.63 -18.36
CA ILE A 105 10.91 -2.44 -18.19
C ILE A 105 11.57 -3.73 -17.69
N ALA A 106 10.92 -4.51 -16.82
CA ALA A 106 11.46 -5.77 -16.31
C ALA A 106 11.67 -6.79 -17.43
N THR A 107 10.62 -7.05 -18.22
CA THR A 107 10.66 -7.92 -19.41
C THR A 107 11.61 -7.46 -20.50
N GLN A 108 12.02 -6.19 -20.52
CA GLN A 108 13.02 -5.68 -21.46
C GLN A 108 14.43 -5.71 -20.85
N SER A 109 14.55 -5.68 -19.53
CA SER A 109 15.83 -5.67 -18.82
C SER A 109 16.38 -7.08 -18.61
N ASN A 110 15.52 -8.10 -18.46
CA ASN A 110 15.91 -9.48 -18.20
C ASN A 110 16.96 -10.01 -19.21
N VAL A 111 16.69 -9.95 -20.51
CA VAL A 111 17.58 -10.46 -21.55
C VAL A 111 18.89 -9.68 -21.65
N ARG A 112 18.84 -8.37 -21.34
CA ARG A 112 20.02 -7.50 -21.29
C ARG A 112 20.91 -7.82 -20.09
N THR A 113 20.28 -8.18 -18.97
CA THR A 113 20.96 -8.69 -17.78
C THR A 113 21.64 -10.02 -18.12
N THR A 114 20.96 -10.96 -18.77
CA THR A 114 21.54 -12.23 -19.23
C THR A 114 22.74 -12.00 -20.16
N GLN A 115 22.61 -11.11 -21.15
CA GLN A 115 23.69 -10.79 -22.08
C GLN A 115 24.90 -10.19 -21.36
N ALA A 116 24.69 -9.30 -20.39
CA ALA A 116 25.76 -8.73 -19.59
C ALA A 116 26.43 -9.78 -18.69
N ALA A 117 25.65 -10.71 -18.12
CA ALA A 117 26.13 -11.78 -17.26
C ALA A 117 27.12 -12.72 -17.97
N ARG A 118 27.11 -12.81 -19.31
CA ARG A 118 28.15 -13.52 -20.08
C ARG A 118 29.56 -12.99 -19.87
N THR A 119 29.70 -11.70 -19.54
CA THR A 119 31.02 -11.06 -19.41
C THR A 119 31.29 -10.48 -18.03
N SER A 120 30.25 -10.02 -17.32
CA SER A 120 30.45 -9.27 -16.09
C SER A 120 29.23 -9.25 -15.16
N LEU A 121 29.44 -9.71 -13.92
CA LEU A 121 28.46 -9.63 -12.84
C LEU A 121 28.15 -8.17 -12.44
N PRO A 122 29.12 -7.25 -12.27
CA PRO A 122 28.86 -5.83 -12.07
C PRO A 122 27.99 -5.17 -13.14
N LYS A 123 28.19 -5.54 -14.42
CA LYS A 123 27.36 -5.01 -15.51
C LYS A 123 25.94 -5.58 -15.43
N ALA A 124 25.80 -6.88 -15.19
CA ALA A 124 24.50 -7.52 -15.01
C ALA A 124 23.71 -6.84 -13.88
N LEU A 125 24.34 -6.63 -12.71
CA LEU A 125 23.72 -5.91 -11.59
C LEU A 125 23.29 -4.49 -11.97
N ASN A 126 24.12 -3.71 -12.68
CA ASN A 126 23.77 -2.34 -13.06
C ASN A 126 22.58 -2.28 -14.03
N ILE A 127 22.41 -3.31 -14.87
CA ILE A 127 21.26 -3.41 -15.78
C ILE A 127 20.01 -3.85 -15.02
N SER A 128 20.07 -4.92 -14.22
CA SER A 128 18.91 -5.41 -13.46
C SER A 128 18.43 -4.38 -12.45
N PHE A 129 19.34 -3.83 -11.63
CA PHE A 129 19.04 -2.73 -10.71
C PHE A 129 18.62 -1.46 -11.44
N GLY A 130 19.14 -1.24 -12.65
CA GLY A 130 18.71 -0.14 -13.51
C GLY A 130 17.26 -0.27 -13.96
N GLY A 131 16.81 -1.48 -14.31
CA GLY A 131 15.41 -1.80 -14.59
C GLY A 131 14.53 -1.61 -13.35
N GLY A 132 14.98 -2.09 -12.18
CA GLY A 132 14.29 -1.85 -10.91
C GLY A 132 14.17 -0.36 -10.58
N THR A 133 15.23 0.42 -10.79
CA THR A 133 15.22 1.89 -10.58
C THR A 133 14.16 2.59 -11.43
N VAL A 134 13.97 2.14 -12.68
CA VAL A 134 12.93 2.69 -13.57
C VAL A 134 11.54 2.41 -12.99
N MET A 135 11.30 1.21 -12.49
CA MET A 135 10.04 0.87 -11.82
C MET A 135 9.83 1.71 -10.55
N GLY A 136 10.81 1.75 -9.65
CA GLY A 136 10.68 2.46 -8.37
C GLY A 136 10.43 3.95 -8.52
N LEU A 137 11.18 4.62 -9.41
CA LEU A 137 10.95 6.03 -9.71
C LEU A 137 9.65 6.27 -10.49
N GLY A 138 9.26 5.33 -11.35
CA GLY A 138 7.98 5.37 -12.05
C GLY A 138 6.81 5.34 -11.08
N VAL A 139 6.79 4.37 -10.16
CA VAL A 139 5.74 4.20 -9.15
C VAL A 139 5.67 5.40 -8.21
N ALA A 140 6.78 5.75 -7.55
CA ALA A 140 6.77 6.86 -6.58
C ALA A 140 6.53 8.22 -7.27
N GLY A 141 7.13 8.45 -8.44
CA GLY A 141 6.96 9.68 -9.20
C GLY A 141 5.52 9.86 -9.68
N LEU A 142 4.87 8.80 -10.17
CA LEU A 142 3.44 8.84 -10.56
C LEU A 142 2.54 9.04 -9.33
N ALA A 143 2.85 8.43 -8.19
CA ALA A 143 2.07 8.57 -6.96
C ALA A 143 2.09 10.03 -6.47
N VAL A 144 3.28 10.61 -6.35
CA VAL A 144 3.44 12.01 -5.91
C VAL A 144 2.83 12.97 -6.93
N LEU A 145 3.08 12.78 -8.23
CA LEU A 145 2.53 13.65 -9.26
C LEU A 145 0.99 13.57 -9.31
N GLY A 146 0.43 12.36 -9.26
CA GLY A 146 -1.02 12.15 -9.28
C GLY A 146 -1.68 12.78 -8.06
N LEU A 147 -1.20 12.46 -6.86
CA LEU A 147 -1.76 12.96 -5.61
C LEU A 147 -1.68 14.50 -5.54
N THR A 148 -0.50 15.08 -5.82
CA THR A 148 -0.32 16.54 -5.79
C THR A 148 -1.11 17.23 -6.90
N GLY A 149 -1.15 16.66 -8.10
CA GLY A 149 -1.90 17.21 -9.23
C GLY A 149 -3.41 17.27 -8.96
N PHE A 150 -3.99 16.18 -8.45
CA PHE A 150 -5.40 16.16 -8.06
C PHE A 150 -5.70 17.03 -6.85
N PHE A 151 -4.81 17.05 -5.85
CA PHE A 151 -4.94 17.98 -4.72
C PHE A 151 -4.99 19.43 -5.19
N ILE A 152 -4.05 19.86 -6.04
CA ILE A 152 -4.04 21.22 -6.61
C ILE A 152 -5.32 21.49 -7.40
N LEU A 153 -5.75 20.56 -8.25
CA LEU A 153 -6.95 20.73 -9.06
C LEU A 153 -8.19 20.95 -8.18
N PHE A 154 -8.38 20.10 -7.17
CA PHE A 154 -9.51 20.21 -6.25
C PHE A 154 -9.42 21.43 -5.35
N PHE A 155 -8.24 21.76 -4.85
CA PHE A 155 -8.00 22.97 -4.07
C PHE A 155 -8.34 24.24 -4.87
N ASN A 156 -8.00 24.29 -6.16
CA ASN A 156 -8.42 25.39 -7.04
C ASN A 156 -9.92 25.39 -7.33
N TYR A 157 -10.52 24.22 -7.55
CA TYR A 157 -11.94 24.11 -7.91
C TYR A 157 -12.87 24.45 -6.74
N PHE A 158 -12.61 23.92 -5.55
CA PHE A 158 -13.50 24.09 -4.39
C PHE A 158 -13.18 25.34 -3.56
N MET A 159 -11.92 25.80 -3.57
CA MET A 159 -11.45 26.88 -2.67
C MET A 159 -10.80 28.05 -3.43
N GLY A 160 -10.85 28.07 -4.77
CA GLY A 160 -10.29 29.17 -5.57
C GLY A 160 -8.76 29.27 -5.53
N GLY A 161 -8.07 28.26 -5.00
CA GLY A 161 -6.60 28.23 -4.89
C GLY A 161 -6.05 28.93 -3.65
N GLU A 162 -6.93 29.36 -2.75
CA GLU A 162 -6.58 29.93 -1.45
C GLU A 162 -7.32 29.15 -0.36
N TRP A 163 -6.71 29.02 0.81
CA TRP A 163 -7.37 28.33 1.91
C TRP A 163 -8.49 29.22 2.47
N THR A 164 -9.67 28.64 2.71
CA THR A 164 -10.89 29.32 3.13
C THR A 164 -11.35 28.84 4.51
N ASN A 165 -11.62 27.53 4.64
CA ASN A 165 -12.02 26.88 5.90
C ASN A 165 -11.70 25.37 5.87
N THR A 166 -11.83 24.73 7.03
CA THR A 166 -11.52 23.30 7.23
C THR A 166 -12.59 22.36 6.65
N GLU A 167 -13.82 22.82 6.46
CA GLU A 167 -14.94 22.04 5.91
C GLU A 167 -14.79 21.84 4.40
N GLN A 168 -14.52 22.92 3.65
CA GLN A 168 -14.22 22.84 2.22
C GLN A 168 -12.94 22.04 1.96
N MET A 169 -11.93 22.17 2.82
CA MET A 169 -10.74 21.32 2.75
C MET A 169 -11.07 19.85 3.01
N THR A 170 -12.03 19.56 3.89
CA THR A 170 -12.53 18.18 4.10
C THR A 170 -13.14 17.64 2.80
N ILE A 171 -13.97 18.41 2.09
CA ILE A 171 -14.52 18.01 0.78
C ILE A 171 -13.40 17.75 -0.24
N VAL A 172 -12.36 18.58 -0.28
CA VAL A 172 -11.18 18.38 -1.15
C VAL A 172 -10.51 17.03 -0.85
N LEU A 173 -10.27 16.73 0.43
CA LEU A 173 -9.56 15.52 0.86
C LEU A 173 -10.42 14.25 0.73
N GLU A 174 -11.73 14.34 0.98
CA GLU A 174 -12.70 13.27 0.71
C GLU A 174 -12.78 12.96 -0.79
N THR A 175 -12.83 13.99 -1.63
CA THR A 175 -12.78 13.82 -3.10
C THR A 175 -11.47 13.16 -3.52
N LEU A 176 -10.35 13.54 -2.91
CA LEU A 176 -9.03 12.93 -3.13
C LEU A 176 -8.95 11.48 -2.63
N ALA A 177 -9.75 11.10 -1.63
CA ALA A 177 -9.85 9.70 -1.18
C ALA A 177 -10.35 8.76 -2.29
N GLY A 178 -11.13 9.26 -3.24
CA GLY A 178 -11.47 8.53 -4.46
C GLY A 178 -10.23 8.06 -5.23
N PHE A 179 -9.21 8.92 -5.40
CA PHE A 179 -7.95 8.57 -6.08
C PHE A 179 -7.22 7.44 -5.36
N SER A 180 -7.13 7.51 -4.03
CA SER A 180 -6.56 6.44 -3.21
C SER A 180 -7.34 5.13 -3.32
N LEU A 181 -8.68 5.18 -3.23
CA LEU A 181 -9.54 4.01 -3.35
C LEU A 181 -9.39 3.33 -4.72
N GLY A 182 -9.33 4.11 -5.80
CA GLY A 182 -9.11 3.58 -7.15
C GLY A 182 -7.76 2.91 -7.31
N ALA A 183 -6.72 3.51 -6.73
CA ALA A 183 -5.36 2.97 -6.76
C ALA A 183 -5.27 1.59 -6.11
N GLU A 184 -5.78 1.46 -4.88
CA GLU A 184 -5.75 0.23 -4.10
C GLU A 184 -6.69 -0.85 -4.64
N SER A 185 -7.81 -0.46 -5.24
CA SER A 185 -8.74 -1.42 -5.85
C SER A 185 -8.09 -2.20 -7.00
N ILE A 186 -7.32 -1.52 -7.85
CA ILE A 186 -6.58 -2.18 -8.93
C ILE A 186 -5.43 -3.02 -8.36
N ALA A 187 -4.73 -2.52 -7.33
CA ALA A 187 -3.65 -3.24 -6.68
C ALA A 187 -4.09 -4.59 -6.14
N LEU A 188 -5.28 -4.68 -5.52
CA LEU A 188 -5.79 -5.94 -4.97
C LEU A 188 -5.87 -7.03 -6.04
N PHE A 189 -6.53 -6.73 -7.15
CA PHE A 189 -6.70 -7.71 -8.21
C PHE A 189 -5.39 -8.01 -8.94
N ALA A 190 -4.54 -7.00 -9.17
CA ALA A 190 -3.24 -7.21 -9.80
C ALA A 190 -2.33 -8.11 -8.94
N ARG A 191 -2.34 -7.95 -7.62
CA ARG A 191 -1.52 -8.77 -6.71
C ARG A 191 -2.07 -10.19 -6.55
N VAL A 192 -3.38 -10.34 -6.38
CA VAL A 192 -4.01 -11.66 -6.25
C VAL A 192 -3.99 -12.41 -7.58
N GLY A 193 -4.39 -11.76 -8.67
CA GLY A 193 -4.43 -12.32 -10.03
C GLY A 193 -3.04 -12.67 -10.52
N GLY A 194 -2.10 -11.72 -10.48
CA GLY A 194 -0.71 -11.96 -10.81
C GLY A 194 -0.07 -13.04 -9.95
N GLY A 195 -0.31 -13.03 -8.63
CA GLY A 195 0.16 -14.06 -7.68
C GLY A 195 -0.34 -15.47 -8.02
N ILE A 196 -1.65 -15.63 -8.28
CA ILE A 196 -2.23 -16.91 -8.69
C ILE A 196 -1.62 -17.36 -10.02
N TYR A 197 -1.42 -16.45 -10.97
CA TYR A 197 -0.81 -16.76 -12.25
C TYR A 197 0.61 -17.31 -12.08
N THR A 198 1.49 -16.57 -11.37
CA THR A 198 2.90 -16.94 -11.23
C THR A 198 3.03 -18.24 -10.47
N LYS A 199 2.44 -18.36 -9.28
CA LYS A 199 2.65 -19.54 -8.44
C LYS A 199 1.96 -20.80 -8.97
N ALA A 200 0.94 -20.67 -9.82
CA ALA A 200 0.40 -21.82 -10.54
C ALA A 200 1.38 -22.37 -11.58
N ALA A 201 2.13 -21.48 -12.25
CA ALA A 201 3.14 -21.85 -13.22
C ALA A 201 4.40 -22.40 -12.55
N ASP A 202 4.93 -21.68 -11.56
CA ASP A 202 6.10 -22.03 -10.75
C ASP A 202 5.96 -23.44 -10.14
N VAL A 203 4.94 -23.67 -9.30
CA VAL A 203 4.69 -24.98 -8.67
C VAL A 203 4.49 -26.08 -9.72
N GLY A 204 3.87 -25.77 -10.86
CA GLY A 204 3.67 -26.73 -11.94
C GLY A 204 4.96 -27.09 -12.67
N ALA A 205 5.81 -26.09 -12.92
CA ALA A 205 7.11 -26.24 -13.56
C ALA A 205 8.07 -27.03 -12.66
N ASP A 206 8.16 -26.65 -11.40
CA ASP A 206 9.10 -27.20 -10.44
C ASP A 206 8.77 -28.62 -10.02
N LEU A 207 7.50 -28.90 -9.72
CA LEU A 207 7.10 -30.22 -9.25
C LEU A 207 7.29 -31.28 -10.35
N VAL A 208 6.88 -30.98 -11.58
CA VAL A 208 7.01 -31.96 -12.66
C VAL A 208 8.43 -31.97 -13.24
N GLY A 209 9.07 -30.80 -13.36
CA GLY A 209 10.44 -30.69 -13.87
C GLY A 209 11.47 -31.24 -12.89
N LYS A 210 11.63 -30.60 -11.73
CA LYS A 210 12.71 -30.91 -10.77
C LYS A 210 12.45 -32.22 -10.02
N VAL A 211 11.22 -32.45 -9.53
CA VAL A 211 10.93 -33.58 -8.64
C VAL A 211 10.61 -34.86 -9.39
N GLU A 212 9.77 -34.80 -10.43
CA GLU A 212 9.34 -36.00 -11.18
C GLU A 212 10.29 -36.37 -12.32
N ALA A 213 10.64 -35.39 -13.18
CA ALA A 213 11.47 -35.64 -14.35
C ALA A 213 12.98 -35.55 -14.08
N GLY A 214 13.38 -34.88 -12.99
CA GLY A 214 14.79 -34.69 -12.63
C GLY A 214 15.57 -33.81 -13.61
N ILE A 215 14.87 -32.91 -14.33
CA ILE A 215 15.49 -31.93 -15.22
C ILE A 215 15.85 -30.64 -14.45
N PRO A 216 16.81 -29.83 -14.96
CA PRO A 216 17.12 -28.53 -14.38
C PRO A 216 15.90 -27.61 -14.20
N GLU A 217 16.04 -26.63 -13.30
CA GLU A 217 15.15 -25.47 -13.22
C GLU A 217 15.16 -24.71 -14.54
N ASP A 218 14.05 -24.08 -14.95
CA ASP A 218 13.97 -23.32 -16.20
C ASP A 218 14.36 -24.08 -17.49
N ASP A 219 14.37 -25.42 -17.46
CA ASP A 219 14.79 -26.20 -18.62
C ASP A 219 13.87 -25.94 -19.84
N PRO A 220 14.43 -25.71 -21.04
CA PRO A 220 13.64 -25.37 -22.22
C PRO A 220 12.65 -26.47 -22.64
N ARG A 221 12.83 -27.71 -22.19
CA ARG A 221 11.91 -28.83 -22.42
C ARG A 221 10.63 -28.70 -21.63
N ASN A 222 10.63 -27.99 -20.51
CA ASN A 222 9.46 -27.83 -19.65
C ASN A 222 8.50 -26.77 -20.23
N PRO A 223 7.25 -27.12 -20.60
CA PRO A 223 6.31 -26.16 -21.18
C PRO A 223 5.85 -25.07 -20.21
N ALA A 224 6.05 -25.22 -18.90
CA ALA A 224 5.60 -24.25 -17.93
C ALA A 224 6.58 -23.09 -17.68
N THR A 225 7.84 -23.19 -18.11
CA THR A 225 8.91 -22.21 -17.79
C THR A 225 8.66 -20.82 -18.38
N ILE A 226 8.06 -20.74 -19.57
CA ILE A 226 7.61 -19.45 -20.11
C ILE A 226 6.49 -18.86 -19.26
N ALA A 227 5.53 -19.68 -18.81
CA ALA A 227 4.45 -19.18 -17.96
C ALA A 227 4.98 -18.73 -16.59
N ASP A 228 6.00 -19.41 -16.07
CA ASP A 228 6.68 -19.08 -14.82
C ASP A 228 7.39 -17.72 -14.93
N ASN A 229 8.26 -17.57 -15.93
CA ASN A 229 8.98 -16.32 -16.18
C ASN A 229 8.02 -15.15 -16.53
N VAL A 230 6.90 -15.41 -17.21
CA VAL A 230 5.83 -14.42 -17.40
C VAL A 230 5.25 -14.01 -16.04
N GLY A 231 5.06 -14.99 -15.16
CA GLY A 231 4.56 -14.86 -13.80
C GLY A 231 5.31 -13.83 -12.98
N ASP A 232 6.64 -13.90 -12.94
CA ASP A 232 7.46 -12.95 -12.16
C ASP A 232 7.21 -11.50 -12.58
N ASN A 233 6.96 -11.29 -13.88
CA ASN A 233 6.70 -9.95 -14.42
C ASN A 233 5.27 -9.46 -14.14
N VAL A 234 4.26 -10.34 -14.09
CA VAL A 234 2.86 -9.94 -13.86
C VAL A 234 2.48 -9.92 -12.38
N GLY A 235 3.02 -10.83 -11.59
CA GLY A 235 2.83 -10.88 -10.14
C GLY A 235 3.84 -9.99 -9.42
N ASP A 236 5.12 -10.39 -9.46
CA ASP A 236 6.16 -9.80 -8.61
C ASP A 236 6.65 -8.44 -9.07
N VAL A 237 6.42 -8.08 -10.32
CA VAL A 237 6.68 -6.71 -10.82
C VAL A 237 5.38 -5.91 -10.93
N ALA A 238 4.43 -6.29 -11.81
CA ALA A 238 3.25 -5.46 -12.05
C ALA A 238 2.35 -5.31 -10.81
N GLY A 239 2.01 -6.43 -10.16
CA GLY A 239 1.21 -6.44 -8.93
C GLY A 239 1.89 -5.69 -7.78
N MET A 240 3.21 -5.84 -7.62
CA MET A 240 3.97 -5.11 -6.61
C MET A 240 4.01 -3.60 -6.86
N GLY A 241 4.19 -3.19 -8.11
CA GLY A 241 4.19 -1.79 -8.49
C GLY A 241 2.86 -1.12 -8.20
N ALA A 242 1.75 -1.81 -8.47
CA ALA A 242 0.40 -1.35 -8.14
C ALA A 242 0.17 -1.28 -6.61
N ASP A 243 0.63 -2.29 -5.86
CA ASP A 243 0.53 -2.33 -4.39
C ASP A 243 1.27 -1.17 -3.72
N LEU A 244 2.54 -0.97 -4.05
CA LEU A 244 3.31 0.12 -3.44
C LEU A 244 2.89 1.49 -3.95
N PHE A 245 2.34 1.60 -5.17
CA PHE A 245 1.66 2.81 -5.62
C PHE A 245 0.46 3.16 -4.71
N GLY A 246 -0.46 2.20 -4.53
CA GLY A 246 -1.63 2.37 -3.66
C GLY A 246 -1.24 2.70 -2.22
N SER A 247 -0.27 1.96 -1.67
CA SER A 247 0.28 2.17 -0.33
C SER A 247 0.74 3.61 -0.14
N TYR A 248 1.52 4.10 -1.10
CA TYR A 248 2.10 5.44 -1.06
C TYR A 248 1.01 6.52 -1.03
N VAL A 249 0.03 6.42 -1.94
CA VAL A 249 -1.09 7.36 -2.06
C VAL A 249 -1.93 7.35 -0.78
N ALA A 250 -2.32 6.18 -0.29
CA ALA A 250 -3.15 6.04 0.90
C ALA A 250 -2.50 6.60 2.16
N THR A 251 -1.20 6.36 2.32
CA THR A 251 -0.46 6.81 3.51
C THR A 251 -0.31 8.34 3.53
N VAL A 252 0.07 8.93 2.40
CA VAL A 252 0.23 10.38 2.30
C VAL A 252 -1.12 11.07 2.46
N LEU A 253 -2.19 10.53 1.86
CA LEU A 253 -3.55 11.05 2.05
C LEU A 253 -4.00 11.01 3.51
N ALA A 254 -3.78 9.90 4.23
CA ALA A 254 -4.17 9.81 5.65
C ALA A 254 -3.47 10.88 6.50
N ALA A 255 -2.19 11.15 6.21
CA ALA A 255 -1.45 12.24 6.83
C ALA A 255 -2.00 13.63 6.46
N MET A 256 -2.42 13.83 5.21
CA MET A 256 -3.06 15.08 4.76
C MET A 256 -4.37 15.34 5.51
N VAL A 257 -5.21 14.32 5.68
CA VAL A 257 -6.48 14.40 6.44
C VAL A 257 -6.23 14.83 7.88
N LEU A 258 -5.27 14.20 8.56
CA LEU A 258 -4.93 14.58 9.93
C LEU A 258 -4.23 15.94 10.01
N GLY A 259 -3.55 16.38 8.95
CA GLY A 259 -3.06 17.75 8.83
C GLY A 259 -4.19 18.78 8.87
N ASN A 260 -5.30 18.52 8.18
CA ASN A 260 -6.49 19.39 8.23
C ASN A 260 -7.14 19.41 9.62
N TYR A 261 -7.10 18.28 10.32
CA TYR A 261 -7.61 18.18 11.68
C TYR A 261 -6.81 19.01 12.68
N ILE A 262 -5.47 19.04 12.58
CA ILE A 262 -4.66 19.94 13.42
C ILE A 262 -5.04 21.40 13.18
N ILE A 263 -5.29 21.79 11.93
CA ILE A 263 -5.70 23.16 11.62
C ILE A 263 -7.02 23.49 12.33
N LYS A 264 -7.96 22.54 12.36
CA LYS A 264 -9.21 22.66 13.13
C LYS A 264 -8.95 22.80 14.63
N ASP A 265 -8.09 21.96 15.20
CA ASP A 265 -7.72 21.99 16.63
C ASP A 265 -7.06 23.33 17.04
N MET A 266 -6.36 23.99 16.11
CA MET A 266 -5.71 25.29 16.31
C MET A 266 -6.65 26.50 16.15
N GLY A 267 -7.97 26.30 16.13
CA GLY A 267 -8.95 27.38 15.96
C GLY A 267 -9.34 27.64 14.51
N GLY A 268 -8.94 26.78 13.59
CA GLY A 268 -9.46 26.74 12.22
C GLY A 268 -8.67 27.55 11.20
N ASP A 269 -7.93 28.60 11.57
CA ASP A 269 -7.16 29.44 10.63
C ASP A 269 -5.69 29.56 11.05
N ILE A 270 -4.79 29.05 10.19
CA ILE A 270 -3.34 29.18 10.35
C ILE A 270 -2.67 29.89 9.16
N THR A 271 -3.41 30.67 8.39
CA THR A 271 -2.90 31.41 7.22
C THR A 271 -1.73 32.34 7.57
N SER A 272 -1.74 32.89 8.79
CA SER A 272 -0.68 33.72 9.37
C SER A 272 0.61 32.95 9.70
N SER A 273 0.53 31.61 9.79
CA SER A 273 1.65 30.74 10.18
C SER A 273 2.54 30.28 9.01
N GLY A 274 2.26 30.77 7.80
CA GLY A 274 3.02 30.48 6.57
C GLY A 274 2.37 29.42 5.67
N PHE A 275 2.85 29.32 4.43
CA PHE A 275 2.38 28.35 3.42
C PHE A 275 0.88 28.42 3.09
N GLY A 276 0.27 29.60 3.22
CA GLY A 276 -1.14 29.82 2.89
C GLY A 276 -2.11 28.99 3.74
N GLY A 277 -1.71 28.65 4.96
CA GLY A 277 -2.57 27.96 5.92
C GLY A 277 -2.69 26.44 5.72
N ILE A 278 -1.91 25.84 4.82
CA ILE A 278 -1.99 24.40 4.49
C ILE A 278 -0.68 23.65 4.77
N GLY A 279 0.23 24.22 5.55
CA GLY A 279 1.54 23.63 5.88
C GLY A 279 1.46 22.17 6.38
N PRO A 280 0.65 21.85 7.40
CA PRO A 280 0.45 20.48 7.89
C PRO A 280 -0.10 19.51 6.83
N ILE A 281 -0.96 20.00 5.93
CA ILE A 281 -1.54 19.19 4.84
C ILE A 281 -0.48 18.92 3.76
N LEU A 282 0.35 19.92 3.42
CA LEU A 282 1.36 19.80 2.37
C LEU A 282 2.61 19.01 2.79
N LEU A 283 2.95 19.01 4.08
CA LEU A 283 4.16 18.40 4.61
C LEU A 283 4.38 16.93 4.18
N PRO A 284 3.42 16.00 4.30
CA PRO A 284 3.63 14.61 3.88
C PRO A 284 3.90 14.48 2.38
N MET A 285 3.26 15.29 1.53
CA MET A 285 3.55 15.34 0.09
C MET A 285 4.94 15.92 -0.21
N ALA A 286 5.37 16.93 0.56
CA ALA A 286 6.70 17.52 0.44
C ALA A 286 7.82 16.53 0.78
N ILE A 287 7.66 15.79 1.89
CA ILE A 287 8.58 14.72 2.30
C ILE A 287 8.64 13.63 1.22
N ALA A 288 7.49 13.25 0.69
CA ALA A 288 7.38 12.29 -0.41
C ALA A 288 8.14 12.74 -1.68
N GLY A 289 7.92 13.98 -2.12
CA GLY A 289 8.63 14.56 -3.27
C GLY A 289 10.14 14.63 -3.07
N ALA A 290 10.61 15.02 -1.88
CA ALA A 290 12.03 14.99 -1.53
C ALA A 290 12.59 13.56 -1.55
N GLY A 291 11.82 12.60 -1.06
CA GLY A 291 12.15 11.17 -1.07
C GLY A 291 12.43 10.60 -2.48
N VAL A 292 11.70 11.07 -3.50
CA VAL A 292 11.97 10.70 -4.91
C VAL A 292 13.38 11.11 -5.33
N ILE A 293 13.78 12.36 -5.05
CA ILE A 293 15.12 12.86 -5.41
C ILE A 293 16.21 12.16 -4.59
N ILE A 294 15.98 11.96 -3.30
CA ILE A 294 16.93 11.28 -2.43
C ILE A 294 17.14 9.83 -2.89
N SER A 295 16.09 9.15 -3.34
CA SER A 295 16.19 7.81 -3.90
C SER A 295 17.05 7.79 -5.17
N ILE A 296 16.97 8.81 -6.04
CA ILE A 296 17.90 8.95 -7.19
C ILE A 296 19.34 8.98 -6.68
N ILE A 297 19.64 9.81 -5.69
CA ILE A 297 21.00 9.94 -5.14
C ILE A 297 21.46 8.59 -4.55
N GLY A 298 20.59 7.90 -3.80
CA GLY A 298 20.86 6.58 -3.23
C GLY A 298 21.19 5.53 -4.28
N THR A 299 20.46 5.49 -5.39
CA THR A 299 20.71 4.52 -6.49
C THR A 299 22.10 4.66 -7.09
N LEU A 300 22.69 5.87 -7.07
CA LEU A 300 24.03 6.11 -7.63
C LEU A 300 25.15 5.42 -6.84
N LEU A 301 24.89 5.04 -5.59
CA LEU A 301 25.85 4.39 -4.68
C LEU A 301 25.88 2.85 -4.80
N VAL A 302 24.86 2.24 -5.41
CA VAL A 302 24.76 0.77 -5.55
C VAL A 302 25.71 0.29 -6.64
N ARG A 303 26.88 -0.24 -6.24
CA ARG A 303 27.91 -0.74 -7.16
C ARG A 303 28.74 -1.86 -6.54
N ILE A 304 29.13 -2.82 -7.38
CA ILE A 304 30.17 -3.82 -7.09
C ILE A 304 31.33 -3.68 -8.08
N LYS A 305 32.53 -4.13 -7.71
CA LYS A 305 33.76 -3.93 -8.49
C LYS A 305 34.33 -5.19 -9.15
N SER A 306 34.03 -6.37 -8.61
CA SER A 306 34.63 -7.64 -9.05
C SER A 306 33.59 -8.59 -9.66
N ASN A 307 34.03 -9.45 -10.57
CA ASN A 307 33.27 -10.59 -11.06
C ASN A 307 33.25 -11.76 -10.05
N ASP A 308 34.18 -11.78 -9.10
CA ASP A 308 34.25 -12.80 -8.05
C ASP A 308 33.34 -12.50 -6.85
N ALA A 309 32.58 -11.40 -6.92
CA ALA A 309 31.70 -10.97 -5.85
C ALA A 309 30.64 -12.04 -5.57
N LYS A 310 30.36 -12.22 -4.27
CA LYS A 310 29.33 -13.15 -3.78
C LYS A 310 28.08 -12.43 -3.29
N GLU A 311 27.06 -13.21 -2.96
CA GLU A 311 25.72 -12.77 -2.54
C GLU A 311 25.81 -11.71 -1.44
N ALA A 312 26.68 -11.91 -0.44
CA ALA A 312 26.87 -10.97 0.66
C ALA A 312 27.41 -9.59 0.21
N GLU A 313 28.26 -9.55 -0.82
CA GLU A 313 28.80 -8.28 -1.35
C GLU A 313 27.74 -7.53 -2.17
N VAL A 314 26.93 -8.25 -2.94
CA VAL A 314 25.81 -7.68 -3.71
C VAL A 314 24.74 -7.13 -2.77
N GLN A 315 24.32 -7.91 -1.76
CA GLN A 315 23.38 -7.46 -0.73
C GLN A 315 23.91 -6.22 0.00
N LYS A 316 25.19 -6.20 0.36
CA LYS A 316 25.82 -5.04 1.01
C LYS A 316 25.77 -3.79 0.12
N ALA A 317 25.99 -3.92 -1.19
CA ALA A 317 25.93 -2.79 -2.12
C ALA A 317 24.52 -2.18 -2.17
N LEU A 318 23.47 -3.01 -2.19
CA LEU A 318 22.07 -2.56 -2.15
C LEU A 318 21.74 -1.90 -0.81
N ASN A 319 22.16 -2.53 0.29
CA ASN A 319 21.94 -2.00 1.65
C ASN A 319 22.61 -0.64 1.87
N ILE A 320 23.81 -0.40 1.32
CA ILE A 320 24.48 0.91 1.39
C ILE A 320 23.61 2.00 0.76
N GLY A 321 23.06 1.75 -0.43
CA GLY A 321 22.18 2.70 -1.09
C GLY A 321 20.89 2.95 -0.29
N ASN A 322 20.31 1.90 0.30
CA ASN A 322 19.08 2.02 1.09
C ASN A 322 19.30 2.85 2.37
N TRP A 323 20.30 2.47 3.19
CA TRP A 323 20.61 3.17 4.43
C TRP A 323 21.01 4.62 4.20
N PHE A 324 21.71 4.90 3.10
CA PHE A 324 22.03 6.27 2.73
C PHE A 324 20.78 7.09 2.37
N SER A 325 19.81 6.48 1.66
CA SER A 325 18.54 7.12 1.32
C SER A 325 17.72 7.42 2.59
N ILE A 326 17.62 6.45 3.51
CA ILE A 326 16.98 6.59 4.82
C ILE A 326 17.59 7.76 5.61
N PHE A 327 18.91 7.82 5.67
CA PHE A 327 19.63 8.90 6.36
C PHE A 327 19.35 10.28 5.75
N LEU A 328 19.41 10.40 4.43
CA LEU A 328 19.13 11.68 3.77
C LEU A 328 17.66 12.09 3.88
N VAL A 329 16.71 11.15 3.87
CA VAL A 329 15.30 11.46 4.15
C VAL A 329 15.15 12.01 5.56
N ALA A 330 15.82 11.45 6.57
CA ALA A 330 15.78 12.00 7.93
C ALA A 330 16.28 13.46 7.98
N ILE A 331 17.37 13.78 7.27
CA ILE A 331 17.88 15.15 7.17
C ILE A 331 16.87 16.06 6.46
N ALA A 332 16.35 15.66 5.30
CA ALA A 332 15.39 16.46 4.56
C ALA A 332 14.10 16.70 5.35
N SER A 333 13.61 15.67 6.04
CA SER A 333 12.45 15.77 6.93
C SER A 333 12.66 16.77 8.07
N TYR A 334 13.86 16.84 8.67
CA TYR A 334 14.16 17.86 9.69
C TYR A 334 13.95 19.28 9.14
N PHE A 335 14.51 19.56 7.97
CA PHE A 335 14.37 20.88 7.35
C PHE A 335 12.94 21.16 6.88
N LEU A 336 12.25 20.18 6.30
CA LEU A 336 10.86 20.35 5.85
C LEU A 336 9.90 20.57 7.01
N VAL A 337 10.02 19.79 8.09
CA VAL A 337 9.16 19.92 9.28
C VAL A 337 9.36 21.27 9.95
N THR A 338 10.61 21.68 10.19
CA THR A 338 10.92 22.96 10.85
C THR A 338 10.61 24.17 9.99
N TRP A 339 10.53 24.00 8.67
CA TRP A 339 10.21 25.07 7.75
C TRP A 339 8.71 25.21 7.50
N MET A 340 7.98 24.11 7.31
CA MET A 340 6.58 24.11 6.87
C MET A 340 5.55 24.17 8.00
N LEU A 341 5.93 23.77 9.22
CA LEU A 341 5.04 23.85 10.37
C LEU A 341 5.22 25.19 11.11
N PRO A 342 4.18 25.65 11.82
CA PRO A 342 4.26 26.87 12.62
C PRO A 342 5.46 26.83 13.59
N LYS A 343 6.08 28.01 13.80
CA LYS A 343 7.14 28.17 14.80
C LYS A 343 6.60 28.15 16.22
N GLU A 344 5.36 28.61 16.38
CA GLU A 344 4.61 28.52 17.63
C GLU A 344 4.12 27.08 17.82
N ALA A 345 3.84 26.71 19.07
CA ALA A 345 3.36 25.37 19.36
C ALA A 345 1.96 25.17 18.75
N MET A 346 1.75 23.99 18.18
CA MET A 346 0.47 23.57 17.61
C MET A 346 -0.35 22.91 18.70
N THR A 347 -1.61 23.31 18.85
CA THR A 347 -2.55 22.62 19.72
C THR A 347 -3.02 21.33 19.03
N MET A 348 -2.88 20.18 19.71
CA MET A 348 -3.30 18.87 19.19
C MET A 348 -4.11 18.10 20.23
N GLY A 349 -5.22 17.48 19.81
CA GLY A 349 -6.01 16.60 20.67
C GLY A 349 -5.34 15.25 20.94
N PHE A 350 -5.25 14.87 22.23
CA PHE A 350 -4.86 13.54 22.68
C PHE A 350 -6.06 12.84 23.32
N PHE A 351 -6.43 11.69 22.79
CA PHE A 351 -7.51 10.89 23.36
C PHE A 351 -7.14 10.39 24.76
N THR A 352 -7.95 10.72 25.77
CA THR A 352 -7.75 10.32 27.18
C THR A 352 -8.85 9.37 27.69
N GLY A 353 -9.98 9.27 26.98
CA GLY A 353 -11.11 8.40 27.31
C GLY A 353 -12.02 8.95 28.42
N GLY A 354 -13.27 8.48 28.47
CA GLY A 354 -14.30 8.94 29.43
C GLY A 354 -15.08 10.17 28.95
N GLU A 355 -15.86 10.80 29.84
CA GLU A 355 -16.70 11.99 29.54
C GLU A 355 -15.89 13.21 29.04
N ALA A 356 -14.57 13.25 29.29
CA ALA A 356 -13.69 14.35 28.90
C ALA A 356 -13.19 14.25 27.43
N GLY A 357 -13.34 13.11 26.75
CA GLY A 357 -12.97 12.93 25.34
C GLY A 357 -11.47 13.14 25.04
N PHE A 358 -11.11 14.33 24.54
CA PHE A 358 -9.77 14.72 24.10
C PHE A 358 -9.14 15.76 25.05
N GLU A 359 -7.89 15.55 25.42
CA GLU A 359 -7.05 16.54 26.09
C GLU A 359 -6.15 17.25 25.06
N PHE A 360 -6.32 18.56 24.89
CA PHE A 360 -5.52 19.34 23.96
C PHE A 360 -4.17 19.73 24.56
N LYS A 361 -3.09 19.49 23.80
CA LYS A 361 -1.70 19.75 24.22
C LYS A 361 -0.97 20.59 23.20
N GLU A 362 -0.08 21.45 23.69
CA GLU A 362 0.84 22.26 22.89
C GLU A 362 2.02 21.40 22.40
N ILE A 363 2.17 21.31 21.08
CA ILE A 363 3.16 20.46 20.40
C ILE A 363 4.02 21.31 19.46
N GLU A 364 5.30 21.43 19.78
CA GLU A 364 6.27 22.07 18.90
C GLU A 364 6.58 21.23 17.64
N ALA A 365 6.90 21.89 16.52
CA ALA A 365 7.26 21.25 15.26
C ALA A 365 8.38 20.19 15.39
N ILE A 366 9.33 20.37 16.31
CA ILE A 366 10.40 19.40 16.55
C ILE A 366 9.88 18.05 17.03
N ARG A 367 8.76 18.01 17.77
CA ARG A 367 8.15 16.75 18.20
C ARG A 367 7.53 16.01 17.01
N VAL A 368 6.94 16.74 16.06
CA VAL A 368 6.48 16.15 14.78
C VAL A 368 7.67 15.56 14.00
N PHE A 369 8.84 16.20 14.02
CA PHE A 369 10.05 15.63 13.42
C PHE A 369 10.46 14.33 14.13
N TYR A 370 10.41 14.26 15.45
CA TYR A 370 10.68 13.00 16.16
C TYR A 370 9.68 11.90 15.81
N ALA A 371 8.39 12.21 15.65
CA ALA A 371 7.41 11.25 15.16
C ALA A 371 7.74 10.76 13.73
N THR A 372 8.15 11.68 12.85
CA THR A 372 8.60 11.40 11.48
C THR A 372 9.82 10.47 11.48
N LEU A 373 10.77 10.71 12.40
CA LEU A 373 11.98 9.90 12.55
C LEU A 373 11.68 8.47 13.00
N VAL A 374 10.67 8.27 13.85
CA VAL A 374 10.22 6.93 14.27
C VAL A 374 9.87 6.08 13.04
N GLY A 375 9.10 6.60 12.09
CA GLY A 375 8.71 5.87 10.89
C GLY A 375 9.87 5.53 9.97
N ILE A 376 10.79 6.47 9.79
CA ILE A 376 12.03 6.27 9.02
C ILE A 376 12.87 5.14 9.63
N ILE A 377 12.98 5.11 10.97
CA ILE A 377 13.67 4.04 11.71
C ILE A 377 12.94 2.71 11.52
N VAL A 378 11.60 2.68 11.64
CA VAL A 378 10.80 1.46 11.45
C VAL A 378 11.05 0.85 10.08
N GLY A 379 11.06 1.66 9.00
CA GLY A 379 11.35 1.19 7.66
C GLY A 379 12.72 0.51 7.52
N GLY A 380 13.75 1.05 8.17
CA GLY A 380 15.08 0.43 8.20
C GLY A 380 15.13 -0.84 9.05
N VAL A 381 14.52 -0.83 10.24
CA VAL A 381 14.54 -1.95 11.18
C VAL A 381 13.73 -3.13 10.64
N ILE A 382 12.55 -2.92 10.05
CA ILE A 382 11.75 -4.04 9.50
C ILE A 382 12.48 -4.73 8.35
N SER A 383 13.19 -3.97 7.52
CA SER A 383 14.02 -4.52 6.45
C SER A 383 15.12 -5.42 7.02
N ALA A 384 15.81 -4.97 8.07
CA ALA A 384 16.85 -5.75 8.74
C ALA A 384 16.31 -7.00 9.46
N VAL A 385 15.16 -6.89 10.13
CA VAL A 385 14.49 -8.03 10.78
C VAL A 385 14.09 -9.07 9.74
N THR A 386 13.50 -8.63 8.62
CA THR A 386 13.10 -9.53 7.53
C THR A 386 14.31 -10.23 6.91
N GLU A 387 15.39 -9.49 6.61
CA GLU A 387 16.66 -10.06 6.12
C GLU A 387 17.24 -11.11 7.07
N TYR A 388 17.10 -10.94 8.39
CA TYR A 388 17.56 -11.94 9.36
C TYR A 388 16.79 -13.25 9.29
N TYR A 389 15.47 -13.20 9.07
CA TYR A 389 14.63 -14.39 9.02
C TYR A 389 14.66 -15.10 7.66
N THR A 390 14.87 -14.37 6.58
CA THR A 390 14.82 -14.92 5.23
C THR A 390 16.18 -15.07 4.57
N GLY A 391 17.20 -14.30 4.95
CA GLY A 391 18.48 -14.25 4.24
C GLY A 391 19.33 -15.53 4.35
N LEU A 392 20.11 -15.80 3.31
CA LEU A 392 21.04 -16.92 3.26
C LEU A 392 22.07 -16.90 4.40
N GLY A 393 22.42 -18.10 4.90
CA GLY A 393 23.42 -18.28 5.94
C GLY A 393 23.03 -17.74 7.32
N LYS A 394 21.80 -17.22 7.50
CA LYS A 394 21.29 -16.79 8.80
C LYS A 394 20.77 -17.97 9.60
N LYS A 395 20.80 -17.84 10.93
CA LYS A 395 20.42 -18.89 11.87
C LYS A 395 19.01 -19.48 11.61
N PRO A 396 17.96 -18.68 11.31
CA PRO A 396 16.63 -19.23 11.04
C PRO A 396 16.59 -20.12 9.80
N VAL A 397 17.13 -19.65 8.68
CA VAL A 397 17.21 -20.42 7.42
C VAL A 397 18.06 -21.68 7.58
N LEU A 398 19.23 -21.56 8.23
CA LEU A 398 20.09 -22.73 8.51
C LEU A 398 19.37 -23.78 9.35
N SER A 399 18.47 -23.38 10.25
CA SER A 399 17.66 -24.34 11.00
C SER A 399 16.73 -25.14 10.09
N ILE A 400 16.11 -24.51 9.08
CA ILE A 400 15.27 -25.20 8.08
C ILE A 400 16.14 -26.14 7.23
N VAL A 401 17.32 -25.70 6.82
CA VAL A 401 18.30 -26.53 6.08
C VAL A 401 18.66 -27.78 6.87
N GLN A 402 19.05 -27.65 8.15
CA GLN A 402 19.38 -28.81 8.99
C GLN A 402 18.17 -29.76 9.14
N ASN A 403 16.96 -29.23 9.34
CA ASN A 403 15.76 -30.06 9.48
C ASN A 403 15.40 -30.79 8.18
N SER A 404 15.76 -30.26 7.02
CA SER A 404 15.52 -30.91 5.72
C SER A 404 16.22 -32.27 5.59
N SER A 405 17.29 -32.51 6.36
CA SER A 405 17.97 -33.81 6.42
C SER A 405 17.09 -34.96 6.95
N THR A 406 16.00 -34.64 7.64
CA THR A 406 15.04 -35.61 8.18
C THR A 406 13.75 -35.70 7.37
N GLY A 407 13.66 -34.99 6.25
CA GLY A 407 12.56 -35.06 5.28
C GLY A 407 11.68 -33.81 5.22
N ALA A 408 10.66 -33.87 4.35
CA ALA A 408 9.80 -32.72 4.07
C ALA A 408 8.93 -32.29 5.27
N ALA A 409 8.47 -33.22 6.10
CA ALA A 409 7.59 -32.90 7.23
C ALA A 409 8.27 -31.99 8.26
N THR A 410 9.51 -32.29 8.64
CA THR A 410 10.30 -31.49 9.58
C THR A 410 10.75 -30.17 8.97
N ASN A 411 11.06 -30.14 7.66
CA ASN A 411 11.28 -28.89 6.92
C ASN A 411 10.05 -27.96 6.99
N ILE A 412 8.85 -28.48 6.72
CA ILE A 412 7.61 -27.69 6.77
C ILE A 412 7.34 -27.21 8.20
N ILE A 413 7.50 -28.07 9.20
CA ILE A 413 7.33 -27.65 10.61
C ILE A 413 8.31 -26.53 10.97
N ALA A 414 9.58 -26.64 10.56
CA ALA A 414 10.60 -25.64 10.83
C ALA A 414 10.29 -24.28 10.16
N GLY A 415 9.86 -24.27 8.90
CA GLY A 415 9.51 -23.04 8.20
C GLY A 415 8.24 -22.38 8.73
N LEU A 416 7.20 -23.16 9.04
CA LEU A 416 5.99 -22.64 9.70
C LEU A 416 6.32 -22.00 11.05
N SER A 417 7.10 -22.70 11.88
CA SER A 417 7.55 -22.18 13.17
C SER A 417 8.39 -20.92 13.00
N THR A 418 9.28 -20.87 12.00
CA THR A 418 10.14 -19.71 11.72
C THR A 418 9.31 -18.49 11.34
N GLY A 419 8.35 -18.65 10.43
CA GLY A 419 7.45 -17.57 10.06
C GLY A 419 6.64 -17.05 11.24
N MET A 420 6.05 -17.95 12.06
CA MET A 420 5.26 -17.55 13.22
C MET A 420 6.10 -16.76 14.23
N ILE A 421 7.31 -17.23 14.54
CA ILE A 421 8.25 -16.53 15.44
C ILE A 421 8.69 -15.17 14.86
N SER A 422 8.80 -15.04 13.54
CA SER A 422 9.22 -13.78 12.90
C SER A 422 8.26 -12.61 13.14
N THR A 423 7.02 -12.89 13.53
CA THR A 423 6.05 -11.85 13.93
C THR A 423 6.44 -11.14 15.22
N PHE A 424 7.18 -11.81 16.13
CA PHE A 424 7.45 -11.32 17.48
C PHE A 424 8.13 -9.93 17.49
N TYR A 425 9.29 -9.81 16.85
CA TYR A 425 10.03 -8.54 16.83
C TYR A 425 9.33 -7.48 15.99
N SER A 426 8.69 -7.88 14.89
CA SER A 426 8.00 -6.97 13.98
C SER A 426 6.79 -6.30 14.64
N ILE A 427 5.98 -7.06 15.38
CA ILE A 427 4.81 -6.51 16.08
C ILE A 427 5.23 -5.63 17.26
N LEU A 428 6.25 -6.03 18.02
CA LEU A 428 6.80 -5.19 19.08
C LEU A 428 7.35 -3.86 18.53
N LEU A 429 8.03 -3.90 17.39
CA LEU A 429 8.50 -2.71 16.69
C LEU A 429 7.33 -1.79 16.34
N PHE A 430 6.24 -2.32 15.77
CA PHE A 430 5.07 -1.50 15.43
C PHE A 430 4.37 -0.94 16.65
N ALA A 431 4.21 -1.73 17.71
CA ALA A 431 3.62 -1.25 18.97
C ALA A 431 4.43 -0.09 19.58
N ILE A 432 5.76 -0.22 19.64
CA ILE A 432 6.66 0.83 20.11
C ILE A 432 6.58 2.06 19.19
N ALA A 433 6.56 1.86 17.87
CA ALA A 433 6.48 2.95 16.91
C ALA A 433 5.17 3.74 17.04
N ILE A 434 4.06 3.05 17.21
CA ILE A 434 2.74 3.66 17.42
C ILE A 434 2.76 4.49 18.71
N TRP A 435 3.19 3.91 19.83
CA TRP A 435 3.24 4.63 21.10
C TRP A 435 4.20 5.82 21.07
N ALA A 436 5.38 5.65 20.47
CA ALA A 436 6.38 6.71 20.37
C ALA A 436 5.88 7.87 19.48
N SER A 437 5.40 7.56 18.27
CA SER A 437 4.89 8.59 17.36
C SER A 437 3.65 9.30 17.90
N TYR A 438 2.74 8.57 18.54
CA TYR A 438 1.59 9.15 19.24
C TYR A 438 2.02 10.04 20.41
N ALA A 439 2.97 9.60 21.24
CA ALA A 439 3.47 10.41 22.35
C ALA A 439 4.16 11.72 21.90
N PHE A 440 4.71 11.74 20.69
CA PHE A 440 5.33 12.94 20.13
C PHE A 440 4.31 13.93 19.55
N ALA A 441 3.33 13.47 18.76
CA ALA A 441 2.44 14.37 18.01
C ALA A 441 1.03 13.79 17.74
N GLY A 442 0.51 12.98 18.67
CA GLY A 442 -0.82 12.40 18.57
C GLY A 442 -1.00 11.54 17.30
N PHE A 443 -2.25 11.46 16.80
CA PHE A 443 -2.54 10.69 15.59
C PHE A 443 -1.87 11.26 14.34
N TYR A 444 -1.65 12.58 14.27
CA TYR A 444 -0.87 13.16 13.18
C TYR A 444 0.57 12.67 13.18
N GLY A 445 1.20 12.52 14.35
CA GLY A 445 2.52 11.91 14.50
C GLY A 445 2.56 10.48 13.98
N VAL A 446 1.53 9.68 14.27
CA VAL A 446 1.38 8.31 13.74
C VAL A 446 1.30 8.32 12.21
N ALA A 447 0.49 9.22 11.63
CA ALA A 447 0.33 9.32 10.18
C ALA A 447 1.59 9.84 9.47
N LEU A 448 2.28 10.82 10.05
CA LEU A 448 3.56 11.33 9.53
C LEU A 448 4.67 10.29 9.64
N SER A 449 4.69 9.50 10.72
CA SER A 449 5.57 8.34 10.84
C SER A 449 5.35 7.37 9.67
N ALA A 450 4.10 6.98 9.42
CA ALA A 450 3.75 6.11 8.28
C ALA A 450 4.17 6.74 6.93
N SER A 451 3.83 8.02 6.71
CA SER A 451 4.14 8.73 5.46
C SER A 451 5.64 8.88 5.23
N ALA A 452 6.42 9.14 6.28
CA ALA A 452 7.86 9.33 6.18
C ALA A 452 8.60 8.03 5.94
N MET A 453 8.11 6.91 6.48
CA MET A 453 8.58 5.58 6.13
C MET A 453 8.48 5.37 4.60
N MET A 454 7.38 5.80 3.98
CA MET A 454 7.16 5.66 2.54
C MET A 454 8.06 6.56 1.68
N ALA A 455 8.72 7.57 2.22
CA ALA A 455 9.54 8.49 1.43
C ALA A 455 10.69 7.80 0.65
N THR A 456 11.19 6.65 1.14
CA THR A 456 12.22 5.86 0.45
C THR A 456 11.67 4.79 -0.50
N THR A 457 10.37 4.78 -0.79
CA THR A 457 9.72 3.74 -1.61
C THR A 457 10.36 3.58 -2.99
N ALA A 458 10.81 4.65 -3.65
CA ALA A 458 11.47 4.53 -4.95
C ALA A 458 12.76 3.71 -4.88
N MET A 459 13.55 3.87 -3.81
CA MET A 459 14.74 3.06 -3.58
C MET A 459 14.38 1.62 -3.18
N GLN A 460 13.39 1.46 -2.29
CA GLN A 460 12.96 0.13 -1.84
C GLN A 460 12.41 -0.70 -3.01
N LEU A 461 11.60 -0.10 -3.88
CA LEU A 461 11.13 -0.74 -5.12
C LEU A 461 12.23 -1.01 -6.12
N ALA A 462 13.26 -0.17 -6.20
CA ALA A 462 14.40 -0.44 -7.07
C ALA A 462 15.16 -1.69 -6.63
N ILE A 463 15.27 -1.88 -5.31
CA ILE A 463 15.86 -3.04 -4.67
C ILE A 463 14.93 -4.25 -4.74
N ASP A 464 13.62 -4.08 -4.71
CA ASP A 464 12.68 -5.20 -4.82
C ASP A 464 12.63 -5.71 -6.27
N ALA A 465 12.36 -4.81 -7.22
CA ALA A 465 12.14 -5.14 -8.61
C ALA A 465 13.39 -5.63 -9.36
N PHE A 466 14.61 -5.46 -8.83
CA PHE A 466 15.77 -6.10 -9.47
C PHE A 466 15.73 -7.63 -9.32
N GLY A 467 15.09 -8.16 -8.26
CA GLY A 467 15.00 -9.59 -7.99
C GLY A 467 14.33 -10.34 -9.14
N PRO A 468 13.05 -10.05 -9.46
CA PRO A 468 12.36 -10.67 -10.60
C PRO A 468 13.07 -10.47 -11.96
N ILE A 469 13.82 -9.37 -12.13
CA ILE A 469 14.61 -9.15 -13.35
C ILE A 469 15.83 -10.09 -13.39
N ALA A 470 16.46 -10.35 -12.25
CA ALA A 470 17.58 -11.27 -12.13
C ALA A 470 17.13 -12.73 -12.28
N ASP A 471 15.99 -13.09 -11.69
CA ASP A 471 15.36 -14.40 -11.80
C ASP A 471 15.09 -14.76 -13.27
N ASN A 472 14.31 -13.91 -13.97
CA ASN A 472 14.09 -14.04 -15.41
C ASN A 472 15.39 -14.06 -16.23
N ALA A 473 16.44 -13.35 -15.79
CA ALA A 473 17.72 -13.38 -16.49
C ALA A 473 18.41 -14.75 -16.37
N GLY A 474 18.27 -15.42 -15.23
CA GLY A 474 18.67 -16.80 -15.03
C GLY A 474 17.84 -17.76 -15.87
N GLY A 475 16.51 -17.60 -15.88
CA GLY A 475 15.62 -18.43 -16.71
C GLY A 475 15.95 -18.35 -18.20
N ILE A 476 16.20 -17.13 -18.72
CA ILE A 476 16.65 -16.94 -20.10
C ILE A 476 18.02 -17.59 -20.34
N ALA A 477 18.94 -17.54 -19.37
CA ALA A 477 20.27 -18.14 -19.50
C ALA A 477 20.19 -19.66 -19.68
N GLU A 478 19.37 -20.31 -18.86
CA GLU A 478 19.18 -21.76 -18.86
C GLU A 478 18.41 -22.22 -20.11
N MET A 479 17.29 -21.57 -20.43
CA MET A 479 16.50 -21.87 -21.65
C MET A 479 17.29 -21.65 -22.95
N SER A 480 18.28 -20.75 -22.91
CA SER A 480 19.17 -20.49 -24.06
C SER A 480 20.41 -21.41 -24.09
N GLU A 481 20.55 -22.32 -23.12
CA GLU A 481 21.69 -23.25 -22.99
C GLU A 481 23.04 -22.51 -23.00
N LEU A 482 23.10 -21.37 -22.30
CA LEU A 482 24.33 -20.60 -22.18
C LEU A 482 25.36 -21.32 -21.29
N PRO A 483 26.65 -20.92 -21.34
CA PRO A 483 27.66 -21.49 -20.47
C PRO A 483 27.28 -21.41 -18.98
N PRO A 484 27.64 -22.42 -18.14
CA PRO A 484 27.26 -22.46 -16.73
C PRO A 484 27.64 -21.22 -15.92
N GLU A 485 28.76 -20.55 -16.26
CA GLU A 485 29.19 -19.31 -15.60
C GLU A 485 28.14 -18.18 -15.69
N VAL A 486 27.26 -18.20 -16.69
CA VAL A 486 26.19 -17.22 -16.85
C VAL A 486 25.11 -17.49 -15.82
N ARG A 487 24.70 -18.75 -15.68
CA ARG A 487 23.70 -19.18 -14.68
C ARG A 487 24.21 -18.95 -13.27
N GLU A 488 25.48 -19.28 -12.99
CA GLU A 488 26.11 -18.99 -11.68
C GLU A 488 26.06 -17.49 -11.32
N ARG A 489 26.33 -16.60 -12.29
CA ARG A 489 26.26 -15.15 -12.05
C ARG A 489 24.83 -14.67 -11.84
N THR A 490 23.86 -15.21 -12.58
CA THR A 490 22.45 -14.84 -12.39
C THR A 490 21.88 -15.41 -11.09
N ASP A 491 22.28 -16.61 -10.67
CA ASP A 491 21.86 -17.23 -9.40
C ASP A 491 22.34 -16.41 -8.19
N ILE A 492 23.55 -15.82 -8.26
CA ILE A 492 24.02 -14.87 -7.24
C ILE A 492 23.08 -13.65 -7.15
N LEU A 493 22.62 -13.13 -8.29
CA LEU A 493 21.71 -11.98 -8.31
C LEU A 493 20.30 -12.37 -7.86
N ASP A 494 19.78 -13.50 -8.31
CA ASP A 494 18.48 -14.06 -7.96
C ASP A 494 18.36 -14.32 -6.45
N SER A 495 19.35 -14.97 -5.85
CA SER A 495 19.32 -15.26 -4.42
C SER A 495 19.28 -13.99 -3.55
N VAL A 496 20.03 -12.95 -3.96
CA VAL A 496 19.95 -11.63 -3.31
C VAL A 496 18.57 -11.02 -3.58
N GLY A 497 18.06 -11.17 -4.80
CA GLY A 497 16.70 -10.85 -5.24
C GLY A 497 15.61 -11.38 -4.32
N ASN A 498 15.67 -12.66 -3.94
CA ASN A 498 14.67 -13.30 -3.07
C ASN A 498 14.68 -12.71 -1.66
N THR A 499 15.88 -12.41 -1.16
CA THR A 499 16.03 -11.72 0.13
C THR A 499 15.45 -10.31 0.05
N THR A 500 15.75 -9.58 -1.02
CA THR A 500 15.27 -8.20 -1.19
C THR A 500 13.78 -8.11 -1.46
N ALA A 501 13.21 -9.08 -2.17
CA ALA A 501 11.77 -9.21 -2.36
C ALA A 501 11.05 -9.46 -1.05
N ALA A 502 11.60 -10.34 -0.19
CA ALA A 502 11.07 -10.53 1.15
C ALA A 502 11.11 -9.21 1.96
N THR A 503 12.22 -8.46 1.90
CA THR A 503 12.33 -7.17 2.61
C THR A 503 11.38 -6.10 2.06
N GLY A 504 11.16 -6.03 0.74
CA GLY A 504 10.23 -5.09 0.13
C GLY A 504 8.77 -5.42 0.46
N LYS A 505 8.40 -6.70 0.48
CA LYS A 505 7.11 -7.15 1.02
C LYS A 505 6.97 -6.85 2.51
N GLY A 506 8.02 -7.07 3.31
CA GLY A 506 8.04 -6.70 4.73
C GLY A 506 7.84 -5.19 4.95
N PHE A 507 8.45 -4.36 4.10
CA PHE A 507 8.25 -2.92 4.08
C PHE A 507 6.81 -2.54 3.72
N ALA A 508 6.21 -3.17 2.70
CA ALA A 508 4.80 -2.95 2.33
C ALA A 508 3.84 -3.33 3.48
N ILE A 509 4.10 -4.44 4.17
CA ILE A 509 3.29 -4.88 5.32
C ILE A 509 3.41 -3.92 6.51
N ALA A 510 4.63 -3.46 6.82
CA ALA A 510 4.85 -2.48 7.88
C ALA A 510 4.19 -1.14 7.56
N SER A 511 4.27 -0.70 6.31
CA SER A 511 3.55 0.47 5.81
C SER A 511 2.04 0.31 6.01
N ALA A 512 1.45 -0.83 5.59
CA ALA A 512 0.03 -1.08 5.78
C ALA A 512 -0.39 -1.06 7.26
N ALA A 513 0.43 -1.62 8.16
CA ALA A 513 0.17 -1.61 9.59
C ALA A 513 0.08 -0.17 10.14
N LEU A 514 1.08 0.68 9.88
CA LEU A 514 1.08 2.07 10.35
C LEU A 514 0.02 2.93 9.64
N THR A 515 -0.19 2.70 8.34
CA THR A 515 -1.18 3.41 7.53
C THR A 515 -2.59 3.11 7.98
N SER A 516 -2.90 1.85 8.31
CA SER A 516 -4.24 1.48 8.80
C SER A 516 -4.62 2.25 10.06
N LEU A 517 -3.67 2.49 10.97
CA LEU A 517 -3.92 3.28 12.17
C LEU A 517 -4.14 4.77 11.85
N ALA A 518 -3.39 5.32 10.91
CA ALA A 518 -3.63 6.68 10.41
C ALA A 518 -5.02 6.80 9.77
N LEU A 519 -5.43 5.78 9.01
CA LEU A 519 -6.76 5.69 8.41
C LEU A 519 -7.86 5.48 9.47
N PHE A 520 -7.59 4.81 10.60
CA PHE A 520 -8.54 4.71 11.72
C PHE A 520 -8.80 6.07 12.34
N ALA A 521 -7.74 6.86 12.57
CA ALA A 521 -7.89 8.21 13.08
C ALA A 521 -8.68 9.08 12.10
N ALA A 522 -8.34 9.03 10.79
CA ALA A 522 -9.10 9.73 9.75
C ALA A 522 -10.58 9.28 9.69
N TYR A 523 -10.84 7.99 9.84
CA TYR A 523 -12.19 7.41 9.86
C TYR A 523 -13.01 7.90 11.05
N VAL A 524 -12.43 7.90 12.25
CA VAL A 524 -13.06 8.45 13.47
C VAL A 524 -13.39 9.93 13.25
N THR A 525 -12.47 10.70 12.65
CA THR A 525 -12.70 12.11 12.30
C THR A 525 -13.84 12.30 11.31
N PHE A 526 -13.91 11.53 10.22
CA PHE A 526 -14.95 11.69 9.21
C PHE A 526 -16.34 11.25 9.70
N THR A 527 -16.38 10.22 10.54
CA THR A 527 -17.64 9.75 11.15
C THR A 527 -18.11 10.62 12.32
N GLY A 528 -17.21 11.37 12.95
CA GLY A 528 -17.51 12.19 14.14
C GLY A 528 -17.76 11.37 15.41
N ILE A 529 -17.39 10.09 15.43
CA ILE A 529 -17.48 9.26 16.64
C ILE A 529 -16.35 9.63 17.62
N ASP A 530 -16.57 9.44 18.92
CA ASP A 530 -15.53 9.69 19.94
C ASP A 530 -14.39 8.66 19.87
N GLY A 531 -14.68 7.47 19.35
CA GLY A 531 -13.74 6.37 19.19
C GLY A 531 -14.44 5.03 19.00
N ILE A 532 -13.65 3.98 18.78
CA ILE A 532 -14.18 2.63 18.56
C ILE A 532 -14.26 1.91 19.92
N ASN A 533 -15.46 1.82 20.50
CA ASN A 533 -15.64 1.23 21.82
C ASN A 533 -15.85 -0.30 21.75
N ILE A 534 -14.76 -1.04 21.95
CA ILE A 534 -14.77 -2.52 21.96
C ILE A 534 -15.55 -3.15 23.13
N PHE A 535 -16.04 -2.35 24.08
CA PHE A 535 -16.91 -2.84 25.16
C PHE A 535 -18.37 -3.02 24.69
N LYS A 536 -18.76 -2.39 23.57
CA LYS A 536 -20.08 -2.60 22.97
C LYS A 536 -20.11 -3.96 22.27
N ALA A 537 -21.09 -4.80 22.62
CA ALA A 537 -21.20 -6.16 22.08
C ALA A 537 -21.23 -6.23 20.52
N PRO A 538 -21.95 -5.33 19.80
CA PRO A 538 -21.91 -5.33 18.33
C PRO A 538 -20.52 -5.02 17.76
N VAL A 539 -19.79 -4.09 18.37
CA VAL A 539 -18.42 -3.71 17.97
C VAL A 539 -17.45 -4.85 18.20
N LEU A 540 -17.52 -5.48 19.37
CA LEU A 540 -16.71 -6.65 19.69
C LEU A 540 -17.01 -7.84 18.75
N ALA A 541 -18.28 -8.06 18.41
CA ALA A 541 -18.65 -9.10 17.45
C ALA A 541 -18.02 -8.83 16.07
N MET A 542 -18.09 -7.58 15.59
CA MET A 542 -17.47 -7.20 14.32
C MET A 542 -15.94 -7.26 14.36
N LEU A 543 -15.30 -7.03 15.51
CA LEU A 543 -13.87 -7.25 15.70
C LEU A 543 -13.47 -8.71 15.42
N PHE A 544 -14.24 -9.69 15.93
CA PHE A 544 -14.00 -11.12 15.64
C PHE A 544 -14.24 -11.46 14.17
N VAL A 545 -15.28 -10.90 13.55
CA VAL A 545 -15.52 -11.05 12.10
C VAL A 545 -14.33 -10.50 11.32
N GLY A 546 -13.84 -9.31 11.67
CA GLY A 546 -12.66 -8.70 11.06
C GLY A 546 -11.41 -9.57 11.23
N GLY A 547 -11.19 -10.14 12.43
CA GLY A 547 -10.07 -11.04 12.70
C GLY A 547 -10.09 -12.34 11.87
N MET A 548 -11.28 -12.81 11.50
CA MET A 548 -11.47 -14.00 10.65
C MET A 548 -11.15 -13.74 9.18
N VAL A 549 -11.46 -12.55 8.64
CA VAL A 549 -11.37 -12.27 7.19
C VAL A 549 -9.97 -12.53 6.62
N PRO A 550 -8.86 -12.06 7.23
CA PRO A 550 -7.50 -12.39 6.78
C PRO A 550 -7.23 -13.89 6.66
N VAL A 551 -7.70 -14.69 7.62
CA VAL A 551 -7.50 -16.14 7.64
C VAL A 551 -8.23 -16.81 6.48
N VAL A 552 -9.50 -16.43 6.27
CA VAL A 552 -10.32 -16.95 5.17
C VAL A 552 -9.76 -16.49 3.83
N PHE A 553 -9.33 -15.23 3.73
CA PHE A 553 -8.69 -14.69 2.54
C PHE A 553 -7.44 -15.50 2.16
N SER A 554 -6.55 -15.79 3.13
CA SER A 554 -5.39 -16.65 2.90
C SER A 554 -5.80 -18.04 2.40
N ALA A 555 -6.78 -18.67 3.04
CA ALA A 555 -7.23 -20.00 2.65
C ALA A 555 -7.76 -20.02 1.21
N LEU A 556 -8.52 -19.00 0.81
CA LEU A 556 -9.05 -18.88 -0.56
C LEU A 556 -7.96 -18.64 -1.58
N ALA A 557 -7.02 -17.73 -1.29
CA ALA A 557 -5.86 -17.47 -2.15
C ALA A 557 -5.01 -18.72 -2.36
N MET A 558 -4.63 -19.42 -1.27
CA MET A 558 -3.86 -20.66 -1.35
C MET A 558 -4.60 -21.77 -2.11
N SER A 559 -5.89 -21.95 -1.83
CA SER A 559 -6.72 -22.96 -2.49
C SER A 559 -6.84 -22.70 -4.00
N SER A 560 -6.86 -21.41 -4.38
CA SER A 560 -6.86 -20.98 -5.78
C SER A 560 -5.56 -21.35 -6.49
N VAL A 561 -4.41 -21.06 -5.89
CA VAL A 561 -3.10 -21.50 -6.41
C VAL A 561 -3.06 -23.02 -6.53
N GLY A 562 -3.45 -23.77 -5.50
CA GLY A 562 -3.45 -25.23 -5.54
C GLY A 562 -4.31 -25.82 -6.66
N ARG A 563 -5.52 -25.27 -6.89
CA ARG A 563 -6.37 -25.69 -8.03
C ARG A 563 -5.72 -25.41 -9.38
N ALA A 564 -5.08 -24.24 -9.52
CA ALA A 564 -4.43 -23.81 -10.75
C ALA A 564 -3.16 -24.62 -11.04
N ALA A 565 -2.29 -24.78 -10.03
CA ALA A 565 -1.08 -25.60 -10.10
C ALA A 565 -1.40 -27.05 -10.47
N MET A 566 -2.47 -27.65 -9.93
CA MET A 566 -2.86 -29.01 -10.32
C MET A 566 -3.29 -29.15 -11.79
N LYS A 567 -3.84 -28.09 -12.40
CA LYS A 567 -4.09 -28.08 -13.85
C LYS A 567 -2.78 -27.98 -14.62
N MET A 568 -1.86 -27.13 -14.15
CA MET A 568 -0.52 -26.99 -14.73
C MET A 568 0.26 -28.30 -14.71
N VAL A 569 0.35 -28.95 -13.54
CA VAL A 569 1.01 -30.25 -13.35
C VAL A 569 0.48 -31.30 -14.34
N ARG A 570 -0.85 -31.39 -14.50
CA ARG A 570 -1.47 -32.35 -15.43
C ARG A 570 -1.11 -32.04 -16.88
N GLU A 571 -1.02 -30.76 -17.25
CA GLU A 571 -0.65 -30.35 -18.59
C GLU A 571 0.84 -30.61 -18.88
N VAL A 572 1.74 -30.29 -17.96
CA VAL A 572 3.18 -30.59 -18.11
C VAL A 572 3.39 -32.10 -18.27
N ARG A 573 2.76 -32.91 -17.40
CA ARG A 573 2.80 -34.39 -17.51
C ARG A 573 2.25 -34.89 -18.84
N ARG A 574 1.14 -34.31 -19.31
CA ARG A 574 0.55 -34.65 -20.61
C ARG A 574 1.54 -34.39 -21.73
N GLN A 575 2.18 -33.22 -21.75
CA GLN A 575 3.15 -32.88 -22.81
C GLN A 575 4.38 -33.79 -22.77
N PHE A 576 4.96 -34.04 -21.60
CA PHE A 576 6.10 -34.96 -21.46
C PHE A 576 5.79 -36.39 -21.92
N LYS A 577 4.55 -36.84 -21.71
CA LYS A 577 4.11 -38.19 -22.09
C LYS A 577 3.70 -38.29 -23.55
N ASP A 578 2.91 -37.34 -24.03
CA ASP A 578 2.14 -37.46 -25.28
C ASP A 578 2.83 -36.80 -26.48
N ILE A 579 3.84 -35.93 -26.27
CA ILE A 579 4.57 -35.26 -27.37
C ILE A 579 5.97 -35.89 -27.49
N PRO A 580 6.19 -36.78 -28.49
CA PRO A 580 7.49 -37.41 -28.69
C PRO A 580 8.58 -36.36 -29.00
N GLY A 581 9.77 -36.53 -28.43
CA GLY A 581 10.92 -35.67 -28.70
C GLY A 581 11.12 -34.54 -27.68
N ILE A 582 10.18 -34.25 -26.78
CA ILE A 582 10.34 -33.18 -25.77
C ILE A 582 11.45 -33.54 -24.78
N MET A 583 11.41 -34.74 -24.19
CA MET A 583 12.40 -35.16 -23.19
C MET A 583 13.79 -35.33 -23.80
N GLU A 584 13.83 -35.69 -25.09
CA GLU A 584 15.03 -35.80 -25.91
C GLU A 584 15.55 -34.44 -26.41
N GLY A 585 14.83 -33.33 -26.18
CA GLY A 585 15.21 -31.98 -26.62
C GLY A 585 15.10 -31.72 -28.13
N THR A 586 14.38 -32.59 -28.85
CA THR A 586 14.22 -32.50 -30.33
C THR A 586 12.88 -31.90 -30.76
N ALA A 587 11.89 -31.84 -29.86
CA ALA A 587 10.59 -31.21 -30.10
C ALA A 587 10.39 -29.97 -29.21
N LYS A 588 9.67 -28.97 -29.73
CA LYS A 588 9.35 -27.74 -28.99
C LYS A 588 8.09 -27.94 -28.12
N PRO A 589 8.12 -27.62 -26.82
CA PRO A 589 6.94 -27.67 -25.96
C PRO A 589 5.86 -26.63 -26.35
N GLN A 590 4.63 -26.88 -25.93
CA GLN A 590 3.48 -25.97 -26.16
C GLN A 590 3.36 -24.99 -24.98
N TYR A 591 4.18 -23.95 -24.97
CA TYR A 591 4.22 -22.92 -23.90
C TYR A 591 2.92 -22.13 -23.77
N ASP A 592 2.24 -21.88 -24.90
CA ASP A 592 0.99 -21.13 -24.99
C ASP A 592 -0.13 -21.78 -24.16
N LYS A 593 -0.13 -23.12 -24.05
CA LYS A 593 -1.12 -23.85 -23.24
C LYS A 593 -0.94 -23.63 -21.74
N CYS A 594 0.30 -23.59 -21.26
CA CYS A 594 0.58 -23.27 -19.86
C CYS A 594 0.18 -21.81 -19.55
N VAL A 595 0.56 -20.86 -20.41
CA VAL A 595 0.16 -19.45 -20.28
C VAL A 595 -1.37 -19.30 -20.26
N GLU A 596 -2.09 -20.00 -21.14
CA GLU A 596 -3.56 -20.00 -21.18
C GLU A 596 -4.17 -20.53 -19.87
N ILE A 597 -3.66 -21.63 -19.33
CA ILE A 597 -4.14 -22.24 -18.09
C ILE A 597 -3.98 -21.27 -16.90
N SER A 598 -2.77 -20.71 -16.71
CA SER A 598 -2.52 -19.76 -15.61
C SER A 598 -3.36 -18.50 -15.77
N THR A 599 -3.51 -17.97 -17.00
CA THR A 599 -4.34 -16.79 -17.27
C THR A 599 -5.79 -17.02 -16.88
N GLN A 600 -6.42 -18.09 -17.40
CA GLN A 600 -7.82 -18.36 -17.13
C GLN A 600 -8.09 -18.67 -15.65
N ALA A 601 -7.16 -19.37 -15.00
CA ALA A 601 -7.27 -19.67 -13.58
C ALA A 601 -7.18 -18.38 -12.73
N ALA A 602 -6.15 -17.55 -12.95
CA ALA A 602 -5.96 -16.30 -12.23
C ALA A 602 -7.18 -15.38 -12.33
N LEU A 603 -7.66 -15.11 -13.55
CA LEU A 603 -8.79 -14.20 -13.78
C LEU A 603 -10.08 -14.65 -13.11
N LYS A 604 -10.32 -15.97 -13.03
CA LYS A 604 -11.52 -16.53 -12.41
C LYS A 604 -11.39 -16.56 -10.89
N GLU A 605 -10.26 -17.03 -10.39
CA GLU A 605 -10.07 -17.34 -8.98
C GLU A 605 -9.79 -16.10 -8.13
N MET A 606 -9.27 -15.00 -8.71
CA MET A 606 -9.06 -13.74 -7.99
C MET A 606 -10.36 -13.01 -7.61
N LEU A 607 -11.49 -13.35 -8.23
CA LEU A 607 -12.77 -12.68 -7.99
C LEU A 607 -13.27 -12.88 -6.55
N LEU A 608 -13.21 -14.09 -6.02
CA LEU A 608 -13.78 -14.40 -4.70
C LEU A 608 -13.02 -13.69 -3.57
N PRO A 609 -11.66 -13.74 -3.51
CA PRO A 609 -10.91 -12.91 -2.57
C PRO A 609 -11.26 -11.41 -2.70
N GLY A 610 -11.38 -10.89 -3.92
CA GLY A 610 -11.77 -9.50 -4.18
C GLY A 610 -13.16 -9.13 -3.65
N VAL A 611 -14.15 -9.97 -3.90
CA VAL A 611 -15.54 -9.77 -3.44
C VAL A 611 -15.63 -9.80 -1.92
N ILE A 612 -14.86 -10.65 -1.24
CA ILE A 612 -14.84 -10.68 0.24
C ILE A 612 -14.25 -9.39 0.79
N THR A 613 -13.10 -8.94 0.28
CA THR A 613 -12.45 -7.70 0.71
C THR A 613 -13.38 -6.49 0.62
N ILE A 614 -14.11 -6.37 -0.49
CA ILE A 614 -14.95 -5.20 -0.77
C ILE A 614 -16.35 -5.37 -0.15
N GLY A 615 -16.89 -6.58 -0.17
CA GLY A 615 -18.26 -6.87 0.23
C GLY A 615 -18.48 -6.77 1.74
N PHE A 616 -17.55 -7.24 2.57
CA PHE A 616 -17.74 -7.22 4.03
C PHE A 616 -17.90 -5.81 4.61
N PRO A 617 -17.02 -4.82 4.33
CA PRO A 617 -17.21 -3.45 4.79
C PRO A 617 -18.57 -2.86 4.38
N ILE A 618 -18.99 -3.09 3.13
CA ILE A 618 -20.28 -2.62 2.60
C ILE A 618 -21.44 -3.30 3.34
N LEU A 619 -21.38 -4.61 3.52
CA LEU A 619 -22.42 -5.34 4.25
C LEU A 619 -22.53 -4.86 5.71
N ILE A 620 -21.42 -4.63 6.38
CA ILE A 620 -21.39 -4.15 7.78
C ILE A 620 -21.93 -2.72 7.88
N ALA A 621 -21.70 -1.88 6.87
CA ALA A 621 -22.26 -0.53 6.83
C ALA A 621 -23.77 -0.54 6.58
N PHE A 622 -24.25 -1.22 5.53
CA PHE A 622 -25.64 -1.05 5.08
C PHE A 622 -26.62 -2.06 5.68
N LEU A 623 -26.20 -3.27 6.02
CA LEU A 623 -27.13 -4.28 6.54
C LEU A 623 -27.75 -3.86 7.89
N PRO A 624 -27.00 -3.34 8.88
CA PRO A 624 -27.59 -2.85 10.13
C PRO A 624 -28.49 -1.62 9.93
N MET A 625 -28.23 -0.76 8.94
CA MET A 625 -29.13 0.36 8.61
C MET A 625 -30.53 -0.15 8.26
N LEU A 626 -30.62 -1.25 7.49
CA LEU A 626 -31.91 -1.87 7.13
C LEU A 626 -32.66 -2.40 8.35
N PHE A 627 -31.95 -2.70 9.44
CA PHE A 627 -32.53 -3.14 10.72
C PHE A 627 -32.77 -1.99 11.70
N GLY A 628 -32.54 -0.73 11.30
CA GLY A 628 -32.79 0.46 12.12
C GLY A 628 -31.73 0.74 13.18
N TYR A 629 -30.50 0.26 13.00
CA TYR A 629 -29.38 0.61 13.89
C TYR A 629 -28.96 2.07 13.69
N GLU A 630 -28.57 2.75 14.77
CA GLU A 630 -28.07 4.12 14.72
C GLU A 630 -26.72 4.20 13.98
N ASN A 631 -26.55 5.22 13.14
CA ASN A 631 -25.35 5.40 12.31
C ASN A 631 -24.06 5.43 13.13
N VAL A 632 -24.07 6.02 14.32
CA VAL A 632 -22.91 6.06 15.24
C VAL A 632 -22.50 4.64 15.66
N LEU A 633 -23.46 3.78 16.00
CA LEU A 633 -23.17 2.40 16.35
C LEU A 633 -22.65 1.61 15.14
N ILE A 634 -23.19 1.86 13.95
CA ILE A 634 -22.72 1.25 12.70
C ILE A 634 -21.28 1.69 12.40
N ALA A 635 -20.96 2.96 12.61
CA ALA A 635 -19.63 3.50 12.46
C ALA A 635 -18.63 2.79 13.38
N GLU A 636 -18.98 2.59 14.65
CA GLU A 636 -18.13 1.84 15.58
C GLU A 636 -18.04 0.36 15.21
N MET A 637 -19.12 -0.26 14.73
CA MET A 637 -19.12 -1.66 14.26
C MET A 637 -18.16 -1.86 13.08
N LEU A 638 -18.20 -0.96 12.09
CA LEU A 638 -17.29 -0.98 10.96
C LEU A 638 -15.84 -0.70 11.40
N GLY A 639 -15.65 0.23 12.34
CA GLY A 639 -14.34 0.48 12.97
C GLY A 639 -13.79 -0.75 13.71
N GLY A 640 -14.64 -1.48 14.43
CA GLY A 640 -14.30 -2.74 15.09
C GLY A 640 -13.86 -3.81 14.08
N TYR A 641 -14.60 -3.95 12.97
CA TYR A 641 -14.21 -4.83 11.86
C TYR A 641 -12.85 -4.44 11.26
N MET A 642 -12.64 -3.16 10.97
CA MET A 642 -11.38 -2.63 10.44
C MET A 642 -10.20 -2.95 11.38
N ALA A 643 -10.36 -2.73 12.69
CA ALA A 643 -9.35 -3.08 13.69
C ALA A 643 -9.03 -4.58 13.70
N GLY A 644 -10.04 -5.43 13.56
CA GLY A 644 -9.88 -6.89 13.51
C GLY A 644 -9.10 -7.34 12.28
N VAL A 645 -9.46 -6.80 11.11
CA VAL A 645 -8.75 -7.06 9.84
C VAL A 645 -7.30 -6.63 9.94
N THR A 646 -7.02 -5.46 10.51
CA THR A 646 -5.64 -4.95 10.67
C THR A 646 -4.79 -5.85 11.57
N VAL A 647 -5.23 -6.12 12.81
CA VAL A 647 -4.39 -6.86 13.78
C VAL A 647 -4.13 -8.28 13.32
N SER A 648 -5.17 -8.98 12.82
CA SER A 648 -5.02 -10.34 12.29
C SER A 648 -4.23 -10.33 10.97
N GLY A 649 -4.55 -9.40 10.06
CA GLY A 649 -3.92 -9.31 8.75
C GLY A 649 -2.41 -9.08 8.83
N VAL A 650 -1.94 -8.19 9.70
CA VAL A 650 -0.50 -7.89 9.83
C VAL A 650 0.26 -9.14 10.31
N LEU A 651 -0.29 -9.86 11.29
CA LEU A 651 0.31 -11.12 11.79
C LEU A 651 0.42 -12.16 10.68
N TRP A 652 -0.67 -12.40 9.95
CA TRP A 652 -0.71 -13.39 8.87
C TRP A 652 0.18 -13.00 7.69
N ALA A 653 0.24 -11.72 7.34
CA ALA A 653 1.09 -11.21 6.28
C ALA A 653 2.58 -11.47 6.56
N ILE A 654 3.06 -11.08 7.75
CA ILE A 654 4.46 -11.28 8.15
C ILE A 654 4.78 -12.77 8.22
N PHE A 655 3.90 -13.54 8.86
CA PHE A 655 4.05 -14.99 8.97
C PHE A 655 4.24 -15.64 7.60
N GLN A 656 3.33 -15.39 6.67
CA GLN A 656 3.34 -16.03 5.35
C GLN A 656 4.54 -15.56 4.51
N ASN A 657 4.79 -14.25 4.47
CA ASN A 657 5.91 -13.68 3.74
C ASN A 657 7.25 -14.29 4.18
N ASN A 658 7.50 -14.31 5.49
CA ASN A 658 8.78 -14.74 6.03
C ASN A 658 8.93 -16.27 6.03
N ALA A 659 7.86 -17.04 6.26
CA ALA A 659 7.91 -18.49 6.11
C ALA A 659 8.28 -18.89 4.68
N GLY A 660 7.58 -18.32 3.68
CA GLY A 660 7.86 -18.56 2.26
C GLY A 660 9.29 -18.17 1.89
N GLY A 661 9.72 -16.95 2.21
CA GLY A 661 11.08 -16.50 1.90
C GLY A 661 12.18 -17.34 2.58
N ALA A 662 11.92 -17.83 3.79
CA ALA A 662 12.87 -18.69 4.50
C ALA A 662 12.96 -20.10 3.90
N TRP A 663 11.85 -20.67 3.40
CA TRP A 663 11.88 -21.95 2.68
C TRP A 663 12.62 -21.84 1.35
N ASP A 664 12.38 -20.78 0.59
CA ASP A 664 13.07 -20.55 -0.68
C ASP A 664 14.59 -20.44 -0.50
N ASN A 665 15.04 -19.60 0.43
CA ASN A 665 16.46 -19.49 0.72
C ASN A 665 17.04 -20.74 1.38
N ALA A 666 16.24 -21.55 2.06
CA ALA A 666 16.68 -22.88 2.51
C ALA A 666 16.92 -23.80 1.31
N LYS A 667 16.06 -23.81 0.27
CA LYS A 667 16.29 -24.50 -1.00
C LYS A 667 17.56 -23.99 -1.69
N LYS A 668 17.70 -22.68 -1.91
CA LYS A 668 18.87 -22.07 -2.56
C LYS A 668 20.19 -22.39 -1.84
N SER A 669 20.17 -22.56 -0.51
CA SER A 669 21.35 -23.00 0.24
C SER A 669 21.92 -24.34 -0.25
N PHE A 670 21.07 -25.29 -0.65
CA PHE A 670 21.52 -26.56 -1.21
C PHE A 670 22.05 -26.43 -2.64
N GLU A 671 21.56 -25.46 -3.40
CA GLU A 671 22.02 -25.19 -4.77
C GLU A 671 23.40 -24.55 -4.78
N ALA A 672 23.69 -23.68 -3.79
CA ALA A 672 25.03 -23.14 -3.54
C ALA A 672 26.00 -24.14 -2.89
N GLY A 673 25.48 -25.25 -2.36
CA GLY A 673 26.21 -26.22 -1.53
C GLY A 673 26.24 -25.80 -0.06
N VAL A 674 25.70 -26.66 0.81
CA VAL A 674 25.58 -26.36 2.25
C VAL A 674 26.02 -27.51 3.13
N MET A 675 26.63 -27.16 4.26
CA MET A 675 27.07 -28.13 5.26
C MET A 675 25.90 -28.57 6.14
N ILE A 676 25.67 -29.88 6.18
CA ILE A 676 24.69 -30.53 7.06
C ILE A 676 25.42 -31.59 7.86
N ASN A 677 25.34 -31.51 9.19
CA ASN A 677 25.96 -32.48 10.10
C ASN A 677 27.45 -32.78 9.83
N GLY A 678 28.20 -31.81 9.27
CA GLY A 678 29.61 -31.98 8.93
C GLY A 678 29.90 -32.50 7.52
N GLU A 679 28.88 -32.72 6.69
CA GLU A 679 29.01 -33.13 5.29
C GLU A 679 28.45 -32.08 4.33
N MET A 680 29.15 -31.85 3.23
CA MET A 680 28.69 -30.92 2.19
C MET A 680 27.60 -31.59 1.35
N THR A 681 26.42 -30.99 1.35
CA THR A 681 25.24 -31.47 0.64
C THR A 681 24.92 -30.52 -0.52
N TYR A 682 24.52 -31.10 -1.66
CA TYR A 682 24.28 -30.37 -2.91
C TYR A 682 22.90 -30.65 -3.49
N LYS A 683 22.60 -29.97 -4.60
CA LYS A 683 21.43 -30.19 -5.47
C LYS A 683 21.26 -31.67 -5.81
N GLY A 684 20.00 -32.12 -5.81
CA GLY A 684 19.59 -33.49 -6.13
C GLY A 684 19.57 -34.48 -4.94
N SER A 685 20.15 -34.10 -3.79
CA SER A 685 20.05 -34.89 -2.56
C SER A 685 18.62 -35.01 -2.02
N ASP A 686 18.34 -35.98 -1.16
CA ASP A 686 17.02 -36.14 -0.55
C ASP A 686 16.65 -34.95 0.35
N ALA A 687 17.65 -34.36 1.04
CA ALA A 687 17.47 -33.14 1.80
C ALA A 687 17.10 -31.94 0.90
N HIS A 688 17.71 -31.85 -0.29
CA HIS A 688 17.35 -30.84 -1.28
C HIS A 688 15.90 -31.03 -1.76
N LYS A 689 15.46 -32.26 -2.06
CA LYS A 689 14.06 -32.54 -2.45
C LYS A 689 13.07 -32.15 -1.35
N ALA A 690 13.42 -32.37 -0.08
CA ALA A 690 12.63 -31.91 1.06
C ALA A 690 12.55 -30.38 1.12
N ALA A 691 13.65 -29.67 0.84
CA ALA A 691 13.67 -28.22 0.78
C ALA A 691 12.82 -27.67 -0.38
N VAL A 692 12.88 -28.27 -1.57
CA VAL A 692 11.99 -27.94 -2.70
C VAL A 692 10.51 -28.14 -2.32
N THR A 693 10.19 -29.19 -1.57
CA THR A 693 8.81 -29.39 -1.08
C THR A 693 8.38 -28.27 -0.13
N GLY A 694 9.27 -27.82 0.77
CA GLY A 694 9.00 -26.66 1.63
C GLY A 694 8.78 -25.38 0.85
N ASP A 695 9.61 -25.12 -0.16
CA ASP A 695 9.50 -23.94 -1.02
C ASP A 695 8.18 -23.90 -1.78
N THR A 696 7.77 -25.02 -2.41
CA THR A 696 6.47 -25.11 -3.10
C THR A 696 5.24 -24.95 -2.18
N VAL A 697 5.39 -25.19 -0.87
CA VAL A 697 4.38 -24.83 0.14
C VAL A 697 4.43 -23.32 0.45
N GLY A 698 5.63 -22.75 0.48
CA GLY A 698 5.91 -21.34 0.72
C GLY A 698 5.53 -20.39 -0.41
N ASP A 699 5.55 -20.84 -1.66
CA ASP A 699 5.20 -20.05 -2.86
C ASP A 699 3.85 -19.31 -2.76
N PRO A 700 2.71 -20.00 -2.52
CA PRO A 700 1.44 -19.31 -2.35
C PRO A 700 1.44 -18.38 -1.13
N PHE A 701 2.26 -18.65 -0.10
CA PHE A 701 2.39 -17.78 1.06
C PHE A 701 3.09 -16.46 0.71
N LYS A 702 4.27 -16.52 0.09
CA LYS A 702 5.13 -15.34 -0.14
C LYS A 702 4.72 -14.51 -1.36
N ASP A 703 4.04 -15.09 -2.34
CA ASP A 703 3.76 -14.41 -3.62
C ASP A 703 2.28 -14.22 -3.93
N THR A 704 1.38 -14.87 -3.19
CA THR A 704 -0.07 -14.67 -3.37
C THR A 704 -0.75 -14.16 -2.10
N SER A 705 -0.87 -14.97 -1.06
CA SER A 705 -1.73 -14.64 0.09
C SER A 705 -1.11 -13.60 1.03
N GLY A 706 0.17 -13.77 1.38
CA GLY A 706 0.90 -12.91 2.31
C GLY A 706 0.96 -11.45 1.84
N PRO A 707 1.51 -11.16 0.64
CA PRO A 707 1.58 -9.78 0.16
C PRO A 707 0.20 -9.18 -0.09
N SER A 708 -0.77 -9.93 -0.63
CA SER A 708 -2.13 -9.40 -0.86
C SER A 708 -2.87 -9.00 0.43
N MET A 709 -2.42 -9.50 1.58
CA MET A 709 -2.99 -9.16 2.89
C MET A 709 -2.78 -7.69 3.26
N ASN A 710 -1.65 -7.10 2.86
CA ASN A 710 -1.39 -5.69 3.15
C ASN A 710 -2.43 -4.78 2.42
N ILE A 711 -2.81 -5.19 1.20
CA ILE A 711 -3.83 -4.52 0.40
C ILE A 711 -5.22 -4.74 1.01
N LEU A 712 -5.54 -5.97 1.44
CA LEU A 712 -6.79 -6.27 2.16
C LEU A 712 -6.99 -5.30 3.33
N ILE A 713 -5.95 -5.07 4.13
CA ILE A 713 -5.98 -4.17 5.28
C ILE A 713 -6.28 -2.72 4.83
N LYS A 714 -5.45 -2.17 3.93
CA LYS A 714 -5.58 -0.77 3.49
C LYS A 714 -6.89 -0.51 2.77
N LEU A 715 -7.28 -1.39 1.85
CA LEU A 715 -8.51 -1.24 1.08
C LEU A 715 -9.75 -1.33 1.97
N THR A 716 -9.75 -2.24 2.96
CA THR A 716 -10.81 -2.29 3.98
C THR A 716 -10.96 -0.94 4.69
N CYS A 717 -9.84 -0.33 5.09
CA CYS A 717 -9.85 0.97 5.76
C CYS A 717 -10.29 2.11 4.84
N LEU A 718 -9.87 2.11 3.57
CA LEU A 718 -10.26 3.13 2.59
C LEU A 718 -11.74 3.04 2.22
N ILE A 719 -12.29 1.84 2.09
CA ILE A 719 -13.74 1.67 1.89
C ILE A 719 -14.48 2.21 3.10
N GLY A 720 -14.00 1.92 4.32
CA GLY A 720 -14.52 2.53 5.54
C GLY A 720 -14.47 4.05 5.50
N LEU A 721 -13.36 4.65 5.08
CA LEU A 721 -13.19 6.09 4.96
C LEU A 721 -14.15 6.73 3.94
N VAL A 722 -14.43 6.07 2.82
CA VAL A 722 -15.39 6.57 1.81
C VAL A 722 -16.84 6.40 2.25
N ILE A 723 -17.13 5.40 3.09
CA ILE A 723 -18.46 5.21 3.70
C ILE A 723 -18.66 6.12 4.91
N ALA A 724 -17.58 6.58 5.57
CA ALA A 724 -17.63 7.37 6.79
C ALA A 724 -18.59 8.59 6.72
N PRO A 725 -18.61 9.38 5.63
CA PRO A 725 -19.55 10.50 5.51
C PRO A 725 -21.04 10.09 5.53
N ILE A 726 -21.38 8.86 5.11
CA ILE A 726 -22.76 8.32 5.20
C ILE A 726 -23.13 8.05 6.66
N LEU A 727 -22.14 7.61 7.45
CA LEU A 727 -22.32 7.23 8.85
C LEU A 727 -22.18 8.42 9.80
N GLY A 728 -21.51 9.49 9.36
CA GLY A 728 -21.41 10.75 10.10
C GLY A 728 -22.68 11.57 10.00
N GLY A 729 -23.01 12.31 11.06
CA GLY A 729 -24.21 13.16 11.17
C GLY A 729 -24.23 14.41 10.28
N HIS A 730 -23.44 14.47 9.20
CA HIS A 730 -23.32 15.63 8.30
C HIS A 730 -24.58 15.92 7.47
N THR A 731 -25.64 15.13 7.64
CA THR A 731 -26.95 15.36 7.00
C THR A 731 -27.90 16.22 7.84
N GLU A 732 -27.54 16.59 9.07
CA GLU A 732 -28.37 17.47 9.92
C GLU A 732 -27.55 18.65 10.44
N THR A 733 -27.36 19.70 9.63
CA THR A 733 -27.50 21.15 9.96
C THR A 733 -26.89 22.05 8.86
N ASP A 734 -27.71 23.01 8.40
CA ASP A 734 -27.39 24.26 7.68
C ASP A 734 -26.41 24.25 6.48
N ILE A 735 -26.92 23.91 5.30
CA ILE A 735 -26.38 24.43 4.03
C ILE A 735 -27.40 25.47 3.50
N PRO A 736 -27.03 26.75 3.33
CA PRO A 736 -27.84 27.66 2.53
C PRO A 736 -27.81 27.18 1.07
N ASN A 737 -28.96 26.83 0.52
CA ASN A 737 -29.08 26.54 -0.91
C ASN A 737 -28.69 27.78 -1.73
N ASP A 738 -27.64 27.67 -2.53
CA ASP A 738 -27.33 28.59 -3.61
C ASP A 738 -28.36 28.42 -4.73
N GLU A 739 -29.41 29.24 -4.72
CA GLU A 739 -30.11 29.63 -5.95
C GLU A 739 -30.18 31.17 -6.04
N GLU A 740 -29.58 31.68 -7.12
CA GLU A 740 -29.74 33.00 -7.72
C GLU A 740 -29.56 34.23 -6.82
N THR A 741 -28.40 34.90 -6.93
CA THR A 741 -28.41 36.35 -7.24
C THR A 741 -27.06 36.83 -7.75
N SER A 742 -27.09 37.37 -8.96
CA SER A 742 -25.96 38.06 -9.59
C SER A 742 -25.59 39.32 -8.80
N ALA A 743 -24.28 39.51 -8.58
CA ALA A 743 -23.72 40.68 -7.95
C ALA A 743 -24.02 41.97 -8.74
N VAL A 744 -24.60 42.96 -8.07
CA VAL A 744 -24.50 44.38 -8.42
C VAL A 744 -23.82 45.08 -7.25
N TYR A 745 -22.64 45.62 -7.50
CA TYR A 745 -21.93 46.50 -6.58
C TYR A 745 -22.64 47.85 -6.55
N GLU A 746 -23.10 48.29 -5.37
CA GLU A 746 -23.31 49.70 -5.09
C GLU A 746 -23.03 50.02 -3.61
N ASN A 747 -22.23 51.06 -3.39
CA ASN A 747 -21.86 51.63 -2.10
C ASN A 747 -23.06 52.27 -1.41
N SER A 748 -23.26 51.98 -0.12
CA SER A 748 -23.83 52.94 0.83
C SER A 748 -23.53 52.55 2.28
N GLU A 749 -22.99 53.50 3.03
CA GLU A 749 -22.77 53.45 4.48
C GLU A 749 -24.10 53.27 5.24
N GLU A 750 -24.24 52.17 6.00
CA GLU A 750 -25.13 52.04 7.15
C GLU A 750 -24.70 50.81 7.97
N ALA A 751 -24.38 51.00 9.25
CA ALA A 751 -23.88 49.95 10.15
C ALA A 751 -24.95 48.87 10.40
N LYS A 752 -24.63 47.61 10.08
CA LYS A 752 -25.54 46.45 10.23
C LYS A 752 -25.20 45.62 11.47
N MET A 753 -26.22 45.19 12.21
CA MET A 753 -26.14 44.12 13.22
C MET A 753 -25.61 42.84 12.55
N VAL A 754 -24.65 42.16 13.18
CA VAL A 754 -23.89 41.06 12.55
C VAL A 754 -24.49 39.69 12.87
N SER A 755 -25.03 39.49 14.08
CA SER A 755 -25.74 38.26 14.45
C SER A 755 -26.56 38.42 15.74
N GLN A 756 -27.65 37.65 15.83
CA GLN A 756 -28.48 37.51 17.04
C GLN A 756 -28.72 36.01 17.29
N GLU A 757 -28.31 35.52 18.45
CA GLU A 757 -28.53 34.14 18.89
C GLU A 757 -29.51 34.15 20.07
N ILE A 758 -30.57 33.34 20.01
CA ILE A 758 -31.56 33.21 21.10
C ILE A 758 -31.54 31.79 21.63
N LYS A 759 -31.15 31.61 22.90
CA LYS A 759 -31.25 30.34 23.62
C LYS A 759 -32.47 30.37 24.53
N VAL A 760 -33.31 29.34 24.43
CA VAL A 760 -34.54 29.22 25.21
C VAL A 760 -34.51 27.91 25.99
N GLU A 761 -34.70 27.99 27.30
CA GLU A 761 -34.89 26.84 28.18
C GLU A 761 -36.30 26.92 28.80
N ILE A 762 -37.16 25.94 28.52
CA ILE A 762 -38.55 25.92 29.00
C ILE A 762 -38.70 24.83 30.04
N THR A 763 -39.19 25.18 31.22
CA THR A 763 -39.57 24.25 32.29
C THR A 763 -41.10 24.25 32.42
N SER A 764 -41.72 23.08 32.29
CA SER A 764 -43.18 22.93 32.31
C SER A 764 -43.65 22.24 33.60
N GLU A 765 -44.63 22.82 34.30
CA GLU A 765 -45.25 22.21 35.48
C GLU A 765 -46.78 22.33 35.37
N GLY A 766 -47.42 21.31 34.77
CA GLY A 766 -48.87 21.31 34.52
C GLY A 766 -49.29 22.19 33.33
N GLU A 767 -50.34 23.01 33.49
CA GLU A 767 -50.84 23.93 32.45
C GLU A 767 -50.04 25.26 32.36
N MET A 768 -49.04 25.43 33.24
CA MET A 768 -48.19 26.61 33.31
C MET A 768 -46.74 26.23 32.99
N ALA A 769 -46.04 27.10 32.28
CA ALA A 769 -44.63 26.95 31.97
C ALA A 769 -43.85 28.22 32.35
N GLU A 770 -42.56 28.06 32.53
CA GLU A 770 -41.61 29.15 32.70
C GLU A 770 -40.50 28.99 31.65
N ALA A 771 -40.19 30.06 30.92
CA ALA A 771 -39.12 30.06 29.92
C ALA A 771 -38.05 31.07 30.29
N TYR A 772 -36.80 30.61 30.28
CA TYR A 772 -35.61 31.42 30.41
C TYR A 772 -35.01 31.65 29.03
N VAL A 773 -34.93 32.91 28.61
CA VAL A 773 -34.49 33.30 27.27
C VAL A 773 -33.26 34.17 27.37
N VAL A 774 -32.18 33.74 26.72
CA VAL A 774 -30.93 34.49 26.62
C VAL A 774 -30.77 34.95 25.17
N VAL A 775 -30.78 36.26 24.97
CA VAL A 775 -30.58 36.90 23.67
C VAL A 775 -29.17 37.47 23.63
N THR A 776 -28.34 36.94 22.73
CA THR A 776 -26.97 37.41 22.51
C THR A 776 -26.93 38.19 21.20
N LYS A 777 -26.52 39.45 21.26
CA LYS A 777 -26.40 40.36 20.12
C LYS A 777 -24.93 40.72 19.92
N THR A 778 -24.39 40.52 18.72
CA THR A 778 -23.03 40.94 18.37
C THR A 778 -23.08 42.15 17.44
N LYS A 779 -22.47 43.25 17.89
CA LYS A 779 -22.33 44.49 17.12
C LYS A 779 -20.89 44.95 17.16
N ASP A 780 -20.29 45.16 15.99
CA ASP A 780 -18.91 45.65 15.82
C ASP A 780 -17.84 44.83 16.59
N GLY A 781 -18.06 43.52 16.76
CA GLY A 781 -17.15 42.62 17.47
C GLY A 781 -17.33 42.60 19.00
N GLU A 782 -18.25 43.41 19.55
CA GLU A 782 -18.64 43.35 20.97
C GLU A 782 -19.97 42.60 21.14
N THR A 783 -20.02 41.73 22.15
CA THR A 783 -21.16 40.85 22.44
C THR A 783 -21.94 41.35 23.65
N PHE A 784 -23.25 41.54 23.48
CA PHE A 784 -24.19 41.96 24.53
C PHE A 784 -25.18 40.84 24.80
N THR A 785 -25.45 40.54 26.07
CA THR A 785 -26.38 39.49 26.47
C THR A 785 -27.53 40.10 27.27
N GLU A 786 -28.76 39.87 26.82
CA GLU A 786 -30.01 40.24 27.50
C GLU A 786 -30.73 38.96 27.94
N THR A 787 -31.18 38.93 29.19
CA THR A 787 -31.91 37.79 29.77
C THR A 787 -33.36 38.17 30.03
N HIS A 788 -34.29 37.33 29.57
CA HIS A 788 -35.72 37.46 29.81
C HIS A 788 -36.29 36.19 30.45
N THR A 789 -37.18 36.36 31.42
CA THR A 789 -37.95 35.25 32.02
C THR A 789 -39.43 35.46 31.74
N PHE A 790 -40.06 34.47 31.14
CA PHE A 790 -41.49 34.48 30.81
C PHE A 790 -42.22 33.41 31.59
N THR A 791 -43.39 33.75 32.15
CA THR A 791 -44.27 32.81 32.85
C THR A 791 -45.67 32.90 32.27
N GLY A 792 -46.29 31.76 31.98
CA GLY A 792 -47.63 31.72 31.36
C GLY A 792 -47.95 30.36 30.75
N THR A 793 -49.00 30.30 29.95
CA THR A 793 -49.29 29.11 29.15
C THR A 793 -48.24 28.95 28.04
N GLU A 794 -48.00 27.73 27.57
CA GLU A 794 -46.98 27.47 26.53
C GLU A 794 -47.22 28.29 25.25
N THR A 795 -48.48 28.60 24.94
CA THR A 795 -48.86 29.43 23.79
C THR A 795 -48.49 30.91 23.99
N GLU A 796 -48.69 31.44 25.20
CA GLU A 796 -48.32 32.83 25.54
C GLU A 796 -46.80 33.01 25.54
N ILE A 797 -46.07 32.04 26.10
CA ILE A 797 -44.60 32.05 26.15
C ILE A 797 -44.01 32.01 24.75
N ARG A 798 -44.50 31.15 23.86
CA ARG A 798 -44.04 31.09 22.46
C ARG A 798 -44.26 32.42 21.73
N SER A 799 -45.42 33.07 21.94
CA SER A 799 -45.68 34.39 21.35
C SER A 799 -44.76 35.48 21.89
N GLN A 800 -44.33 35.40 23.16
CA GLN A 800 -43.40 36.35 23.77
C GLN A 800 -41.96 36.12 23.30
N ILE A 801 -41.55 34.86 23.11
CA ILE A 801 -40.25 34.50 22.51
C ILE A 801 -40.16 34.97 21.06
N ASP A 802 -41.23 34.80 20.28
CA ASP A 802 -41.26 35.25 18.88
C ASP A 802 -41.22 36.77 18.73
N ALA A 803 -41.62 37.54 19.75
CA ALA A 803 -41.45 38.99 19.76
C ALA A 803 -40.01 39.45 20.09
N LEU A 804 -39.14 38.53 20.56
CA LEU A 804 -37.73 38.78 20.81
C LEU A 804 -36.82 38.40 19.62
N LYS A 805 -37.33 37.60 18.67
CA LYS A 805 -36.70 37.35 17.37
C LYS A 805 -36.88 38.57 16.48
#